data_AF-A0A6P6DIN1-F1
#
_entry.id   AF-A0A6P6DIN1-F1
#
_cell.length_a   1.000
_cell.length_b   1.000
_cell.length_c   1.000
_cell.angle_alpha   90.00
_cell.angle_beta   90.00
_cell.angle_gamma   90.00
#
_symmetry.space_group_name_H-M   'P 1'
#
loop_
_entity.id
_entity.type
_entity.pdbx_description
1 polymer ?
#
loop_
_entity_poly.entity_id
_entity_poly.type
_entity_poly.pdbx_seq_one_letter_code
_entity_poly.pdbx_strand_id
1 'polypeptide(L)'
;MDKEEKKTINHSQEDEMEVYGYNLCRWKLAVVALGVICTGGFLLLLLYWMPEWRVKATCVRAAVKDCEVVLLRTTDEFRMWFCAKIRLLSLESDSFSNSKSIVNEVCKGRGVHLTEPPAREDRREPSKYLQTHSQQIRYFTHHSVKYFWDDTIHNFDFLKGLDEGVSCTSIYEKHSAGLTKGMHAYRKLLYGINEITVKVPSVFKLLIKEVLNPFYIFQLFSVILWSTNEYYYYALAIVIMSLVSIVTSLYSIRKQYVMLHDMVATHSTVRVSVCRVNEEIEEIFSTDLVPGDVMVIPMNGTVMPCDAVLVSGTCIVNESMLTGESVPVTKTNLPNPSVNMKGTGEEYYSPETHKRHTLFCGTTVIQTRFYTGELVKAIVVRTGFSTSKGQLVRSILYPKPTDFKLYRDAYLFLLCLVGVAGIGFIYTIINNILNEVEVGTIIFESLDIITITVPPALPAAMTAGIVYAQRRLKTVGIFCISPQRINICGQLNLVCFDKTGTLTEDGLDLWGIQRVQNMRFLLPEENVCNEMLVKSQFVACMATCHSLTKIEGVLSGDPLDLKMFEAIGWILEEATEEETALHNRIMPTVVRPPKQLLPESLPAENEEMELFELPAIYEIGIVRQFPFASALQRMSVVAKVLTEKKMDAYMKGAPEVVAGLCRPETVPIDFEKVLEDYTTQGFRVIALAHRKLESKLTWHKVQNISRDAIENNMDFMGLIIMQNKLKQETPAVLEDLHKANIRTVMVTGDNMLTAVSVARDCGMILPQDKIIIAEALPPKDGKVAKINWHYADSLTQSSNLSAINSEVIPMKLAHDSLEDLQLARYHFAMNGKSFSVILEHFQDLVPKLMLHGTVFARMAPDQKTQLVEALQNVDYFVGMCGDGANDCGALKRAHGGISLSELEASVASPFTSKTPSISCVPNLIREGRAALMTSFCVFKFMALYSIIQYTSVTLLYSILSNLGDFQFLFIDMAIILVLVFTMSLNPAWKELVAQRPPSGLISGALLFSVLSQIIISIGFQSLGFFWVKQQPWYKPCPLYLDSCNTTGSLYWNSSHSCNETESDKIKKYENTTLFFISSFQYLTVAVVFSKGKPFRQPCYKNYFFVVSVIILYLFVLFIMLHPIAFVDKVLELVCVPYEWRITMLLIVLLNAFVSVMVESFFLDMVLWKVVFNRDRQGECRFSTTPPPQVWG
;
A
#
# COMPACT_ATOMS: atom_id res chain seq x y z
N MET A 1 -4.35 40.26 20.17
CA MET A 1 -4.90 39.10 19.42
C MET A 1 -4.07 39.00 18.17
N ASP A 2 -2.90 38.37 18.30
CA ASP A 2 -1.92 38.31 17.20
C ASP A 2 -2.43 37.33 16.15
N LYS A 3 -2.49 37.80 14.90
CA LYS A 3 -2.78 36.97 13.73
C LYS A 3 -1.81 35.80 13.72
N GLU A 4 -2.35 34.61 13.88
CA GLU A 4 -1.60 33.37 14.03
C GLU A 4 -0.82 33.05 12.74
N GLU A 5 0.51 33.14 12.79
CA GLU A 5 1.35 32.55 11.74
C GLU A 5 1.27 31.02 11.85
N LYS A 6 0.35 30.42 11.08
CA LYS A 6 0.37 28.98 10.83
C LYS A 6 1.61 28.68 10.00
N LYS A 7 2.55 27.93 10.56
CA LYS A 7 3.74 27.43 9.85
C LYS A 7 3.49 25.99 9.43
N THR A 8 3.63 25.71 8.14
CA THR A 8 3.57 24.36 7.59
C THR A 8 4.98 23.88 7.25
N ILE A 9 5.24 22.59 7.46
CA ILE A 9 6.47 21.91 7.02
C ILE A 9 6.13 20.96 5.88
N ASN A 10 7.09 20.73 4.99
CA ASN A 10 6.91 19.93 3.76
C ASN A 10 5.76 20.47 2.88
N HIS A 11 5.73 21.78 2.62
CA HIS A 11 4.68 22.40 1.81
C HIS A 11 4.58 21.73 0.42
N SER A 12 3.36 21.39 0.00
CA SER A 12 3.08 20.70 -1.29
C SER A 12 3.67 19.30 -1.44
N GLN A 13 4.10 18.66 -0.34
CA GLN A 13 4.49 17.25 -0.32
C GLN A 13 3.43 16.40 0.39
N GLU A 14 3.45 15.08 0.16
CA GLU A 14 2.48 14.15 0.76
C GLU A 14 2.44 14.17 2.30
N ASP A 15 3.54 14.56 2.95
CA ASP A 15 3.72 14.60 4.41
C ASP A 15 3.59 16.04 4.96
N GLU A 16 2.69 16.86 4.40
CA GLU A 16 2.45 18.22 4.87
C GLU A 16 1.90 18.22 6.31
N MET A 17 2.53 19.01 7.19
CA MET A 17 2.15 19.12 8.59
C MET A 17 2.14 20.56 9.07
N GLU A 18 1.14 20.91 9.88
CA GLU A 18 1.09 22.17 10.63
C GLU A 18 1.96 22.05 11.90
N VAL A 19 2.74 23.09 12.19
CA VAL A 19 3.70 23.11 13.31
C VAL A 19 3.29 24.13 14.37
N TYR A 20 3.22 23.68 15.62
CA TYR A 20 2.87 24.52 16.77
C TYR A 20 3.94 24.42 17.87
N GLY A 21 4.48 25.56 18.30
CA GLY A 21 5.50 25.65 19.35
C GLY A 21 4.92 25.75 20.77
N TYR A 22 5.54 25.06 21.72
CA TYR A 22 5.16 25.05 23.13
C TYR A 22 6.37 25.04 24.08
N ASN A 23 6.24 25.68 25.24
CA ASN A 23 7.23 25.66 26.33
C ASN A 23 6.66 25.02 27.59
N LEU A 24 7.50 24.25 28.30
CA LEU A 24 7.10 23.59 29.54
C LEU A 24 6.80 24.63 30.62
N CYS A 25 5.65 24.51 31.27
CA CYS A 25 5.24 25.44 32.29
C CYS A 25 5.18 24.74 33.66
N ARG A 26 6.07 25.13 34.57
CA ARG A 26 6.26 24.43 35.86
C ARG A 26 5.02 24.41 36.74
N TRP A 27 4.24 25.50 36.79
CA TRP A 27 3.01 25.54 37.59
C TRP A 27 1.92 24.63 37.01
N LYS A 28 1.76 24.62 35.67
CA LYS A 28 0.84 23.71 34.99
C LYS A 28 1.22 22.25 35.23
N LEU A 29 2.51 21.95 35.19
CA LEU A 29 3.02 20.62 35.47
C LEU A 29 2.77 20.22 36.93
N ALA A 30 2.87 21.15 37.88
CA ALA A 30 2.50 20.92 39.28
C ALA A 30 0.99 20.66 39.44
N VAL A 31 0.12 21.41 38.72
CA VAL A 31 -1.33 21.18 38.71
C VAL A 31 -1.67 19.81 38.12
N VAL A 32 -1.04 19.42 37.01
CA VAL A 32 -1.21 18.09 36.43
C VAL A 32 -0.70 17.02 37.38
N ALA A 33 0.46 17.21 38.02
CA ALA A 33 0.99 16.26 39.00
C ALA A 33 0.06 16.09 40.21
N LEU A 34 -0.48 17.20 40.73
CA LEU A 34 -1.49 17.16 41.79
C LEU A 34 -2.75 16.42 41.32
N GLY A 35 -3.24 16.71 40.10
CA GLY A 35 -4.36 16.00 39.50
C GLY A 35 -4.09 14.51 39.29
N VAL A 36 -2.87 14.12 38.93
CA VAL A 36 -2.44 12.73 38.79
C VAL A 36 -2.46 12.02 40.14
N ILE A 37 -1.97 12.66 41.20
CA ILE A 37 -2.02 12.11 42.56
C ILE A 37 -3.47 11.98 43.04
N CYS A 38 -4.29 13.03 42.89
CA CYS A 38 -5.70 13.02 43.29
C CYS A 38 -6.53 11.98 42.54
N THR A 39 -6.18 11.69 41.28
CA THR A 39 -6.89 10.71 40.44
C THR A 39 -6.26 9.30 40.47
N GLY A 40 -5.26 9.06 41.33
CA GLY A 40 -4.58 7.77 41.41
C GLY A 40 -3.90 7.34 40.10
N GLY A 41 -3.53 8.28 39.23
CA GLY A 41 -2.90 8.00 37.94
C GLY A 41 -3.83 8.04 36.72
N PHE A 42 -5.16 8.12 36.89
CA PHE A 42 -6.10 8.13 35.76
C PHE A 42 -5.90 9.34 34.83
N LEU A 43 -5.60 10.52 35.39
CA LEU A 43 -5.30 11.70 34.59
C LEU A 43 -4.06 11.48 33.68
N LEU A 44 -3.07 10.74 34.14
CA LEU A 44 -1.85 10.44 33.36
C LEU A 44 -2.17 9.54 32.16
N LEU A 45 -3.07 8.57 32.34
CA LEU A 45 -3.58 7.69 31.30
C LEU A 45 -4.33 8.46 30.21
N LEU A 46 -5.24 9.35 30.62
CA LEU A 46 -6.01 10.18 29.69
C LEU A 46 -5.10 11.10 28.87
N LEU A 47 -4.09 11.72 29.50
CA LEU A 47 -3.09 12.52 28.81
C LEU A 47 -2.14 11.67 27.94
N TYR A 48 -1.96 10.39 28.23
CA TYR A 48 -1.21 9.49 27.35
C TYR A 48 -1.96 9.20 26.04
N TRP A 49 -3.28 8.98 26.09
CA TRP A 49 -4.11 8.74 24.91
C TRP A 49 -4.35 10.00 24.07
N MET A 50 -4.40 11.17 24.71
CA MET A 50 -4.65 12.46 24.06
C MET A 50 -3.39 13.35 24.09
N PRO A 51 -2.45 13.20 23.14
CA PRO A 51 -1.19 13.95 23.14
C PRO A 51 -1.40 15.47 23.03
N GLU A 52 -2.45 15.91 22.34
CA GLU A 52 -2.83 17.33 22.28
C GLU A 52 -3.18 17.88 23.67
N TRP A 53 -4.00 17.14 24.42
CA TRP A 53 -4.44 17.54 25.75
C TRP A 53 -3.27 17.52 26.73
N ARG A 54 -2.36 16.54 26.60
CA ARG A 54 -1.10 16.50 27.35
C ARG A 54 -0.30 17.78 27.17
N VAL A 55 -0.03 18.18 25.93
CA VAL A 55 0.77 19.37 25.66
C VAL A 55 0.04 20.63 26.11
N LYS A 56 -1.27 20.76 25.87
CA LYS A 56 -2.06 21.92 26.34
C LYS A 56 -2.13 22.03 27.87
N ALA A 57 -2.21 20.88 28.56
CA ALA A 57 -2.26 20.80 30.01
C ALA A 57 -0.90 21.05 30.67
N THR A 58 0.23 20.63 30.08
CA THR A 58 1.57 20.78 30.68
C THR A 58 2.34 22.00 30.18
N CYS A 59 2.00 22.52 29.00
CA CYS A 59 2.77 23.55 28.30
C CYS A 59 1.97 24.83 28.04
N VAL A 60 2.67 25.91 27.70
CA VAL A 60 2.10 27.17 27.21
C VAL A 60 2.59 27.38 25.78
N ARG A 61 1.73 27.94 24.91
CA ARG A 61 2.06 28.18 23.50
C ARG A 61 3.20 29.20 23.42
N ALA A 62 4.20 28.91 22.61
CA ALA A 62 5.40 29.74 22.42
C ALA A 62 5.66 29.93 20.92
N ALA A 63 6.45 30.95 20.57
CA ALA A 63 6.93 31.11 19.20
C ALA A 63 7.73 29.86 18.80
N VAL A 64 7.55 29.39 17.56
CA VAL A 64 8.22 28.17 17.05
C VAL A 64 9.74 28.29 17.16
N LYS A 65 10.28 29.50 17.06
CA LYS A 65 11.71 29.79 17.27
C LYS A 65 12.21 29.33 18.64
N ASP A 66 11.49 29.68 19.70
CA ASP A 66 11.92 29.52 21.11
C ASP A 66 11.13 28.47 21.88
N CYS A 67 10.64 27.45 21.17
CA CYS A 67 9.93 26.35 21.78
C CYS A 67 10.86 25.23 22.27
N GLU A 68 10.46 24.53 23.34
CA GLU A 68 11.11 23.31 23.83
C GLU A 68 10.43 22.05 23.27
N VAL A 69 9.14 22.16 22.96
CA VAL A 69 8.28 21.09 22.47
C VAL A 69 7.53 21.57 21.24
N VAL A 70 7.50 20.73 20.22
CA VAL A 70 6.76 20.96 18.97
C VAL A 70 5.60 19.98 18.91
N LEU A 71 4.42 20.51 18.64
CA LEU A 71 3.22 19.75 18.34
C LEU A 71 2.96 19.85 16.84
N LEU A 72 2.99 18.71 16.16
CA LEU A 72 2.78 18.57 14.73
C LEU A 72 1.36 18.07 14.48
N ARG A 73 0.71 18.58 13.46
CA ARG A 73 -0.61 18.14 13.03
C ARG A 73 -0.61 17.81 11.55
N THR A 74 -1.13 16.65 11.17
CA THR A 74 -1.29 16.31 9.75
C THR A 74 -2.40 17.14 9.11
N THR A 75 -2.23 17.54 7.85
CA THR A 75 -3.26 18.25 7.07
C THR A 75 -4.33 17.32 6.48
N ASP A 76 -4.05 16.00 6.43
CA ASP A 76 -4.97 14.94 6.00
C ASP A 76 -6.30 14.93 6.80
N GLU A 77 -7.34 14.29 6.26
CA GLU A 77 -8.71 14.19 6.84
C GLU A 77 -8.73 13.78 8.33
N PHE A 78 -7.76 12.97 8.76
CA PHE A 78 -7.64 12.45 10.12
C PHE A 78 -7.13 13.47 11.15
N ARG A 79 -6.43 14.53 10.71
CA ARG A 79 -5.91 15.61 11.58
C ARG A 79 -5.19 15.10 12.84
N MET A 80 -4.33 14.09 12.70
CA MET A 80 -3.63 13.47 13.83
C MET A 80 -2.56 14.38 14.43
N TRP A 81 -2.32 14.24 15.73
CA TRP A 81 -1.37 15.05 16.49
C TRP A 81 -0.13 14.24 16.92
N PHE A 82 1.06 14.78 16.68
CA PHE A 82 2.34 14.20 17.10
C PHE A 82 3.12 15.19 17.95
N CYS A 83 3.79 14.70 18.99
CA CYS A 83 4.62 15.52 19.88
C CYS A 83 6.10 15.16 19.70
N ALA A 84 6.93 16.18 19.43
CA ALA A 84 8.37 16.05 19.29
C ALA A 84 9.08 17.01 20.26
N LYS A 85 10.19 16.56 20.86
CA LYS A 85 11.03 17.39 21.75
C LYS A 85 12.20 17.96 20.97
N ILE A 86 12.47 19.26 21.14
CA ILE A 86 13.63 19.92 20.52
C ILE A 86 14.90 19.52 21.27
N ARG A 87 15.95 19.26 20.49
CA ARG A 87 17.30 18.95 20.95
C ARG A 87 18.24 20.04 20.45
N LEU A 88 19.29 20.28 21.24
CA LEU A 88 20.36 21.23 20.93
C LEU A 88 21.59 20.44 20.54
N LEU A 89 22.15 20.76 19.37
CA LEU A 89 23.45 20.26 18.93
C LEU A 89 24.50 21.34 19.26
N SER A 90 25.48 21.02 20.11
CA SER A 90 26.63 21.89 20.39
C SER A 90 27.78 21.48 19.48
N LEU A 91 28.31 22.45 18.73
CA LEU A 91 29.54 22.26 17.95
C LEU A 91 30.73 22.62 18.85
N GLU A 92 31.53 21.63 19.28
CA GLU A 92 32.79 21.90 19.99
C GLU A 92 33.82 22.52 19.02
N SER A 93 34.45 23.62 19.44
CA SER A 93 35.23 24.53 18.60
C SER A 93 36.67 24.09 18.32
N ASP A 94 37.14 22.99 18.89
CA ASP A 94 38.58 22.81 19.11
C ASP A 94 39.34 22.06 17.99
N SER A 95 38.69 21.71 16.88
CA SER A 95 39.36 21.08 15.72
C SER A 95 39.10 21.77 14.37
N PHE A 96 38.46 22.94 14.36
CA PHE A 96 37.98 23.56 13.12
C PHE A 96 38.37 25.04 12.99
N SER A 97 39.68 25.33 12.93
CA SER A 97 40.18 26.71 12.78
C SER A 97 39.87 27.35 11.42
N ASN A 98 39.62 26.56 10.37
CA ASN A 98 39.29 27.06 9.02
C ASN A 98 37.77 27.15 8.71
N SER A 99 36.87 26.78 9.62
CA SER A 99 35.42 26.67 9.31
C SER A 99 34.57 27.87 9.75
N LYS A 100 35.14 28.88 10.42
CA LYS A 100 34.39 30.04 10.94
C LYS A 100 33.61 30.82 9.87
N SER A 101 34.04 30.77 8.60
CA SER A 101 33.30 31.37 7.47
C SER A 101 32.06 30.56 7.07
N ILE A 102 32.16 29.23 7.05
CA ILE A 102 31.09 28.29 6.67
C ILE A 102 29.96 28.29 7.70
N VAL A 103 30.33 28.38 8.98
CA VAL A 103 29.42 28.42 10.13
C VAL A 103 28.49 29.65 10.08
N ASN A 104 28.96 30.77 9.53
CA ASN A 104 28.14 31.98 9.34
C ASN A 104 27.25 31.96 8.10
N GLU A 105 27.53 31.14 7.09
CA GLU A 105 26.68 30.98 5.90
C GLU A 105 25.51 30.01 6.12
N VAL A 106 25.73 28.94 6.90
CA VAL A 106 24.67 27.99 7.26
C VAL A 106 23.60 28.63 8.15
N CYS A 107 23.99 29.51 9.09
CA CYS A 107 23.05 30.31 9.90
C CYS A 107 22.32 31.41 9.11
N LYS A 108 22.66 31.63 7.83
CA LYS A 108 22.01 32.60 6.94
C LYS A 108 21.22 31.92 5.82
N GLY A 109 20.88 30.64 5.95
CA GLY A 109 19.95 29.91 5.07
C GLY A 109 20.19 30.08 3.56
N ARG A 110 21.44 30.34 3.16
CA ARG A 110 21.85 30.05 1.80
C ARG A 110 22.13 28.56 1.76
N GLY A 111 21.36 27.82 0.96
CA GLY A 111 21.79 26.53 0.47
C GLY A 111 23.25 26.64 0.01
N VAL A 112 24.09 25.74 0.48
CA VAL A 112 25.55 25.89 0.41
C VAL A 112 26.02 25.92 -1.04
N HIS A 113 26.18 27.11 -1.62
CA HIS A 113 27.13 27.40 -2.69
C HIS A 113 28.43 27.89 -2.05
N LEU A 114 29.36 27.00 -1.72
CA LEU A 114 30.72 27.40 -1.33
C LEU A 114 31.50 27.81 -2.58
N THR A 115 31.41 29.08 -2.99
CA THR A 115 32.41 29.73 -3.88
C THR A 115 33.48 30.39 -3.01
N GLU A 116 34.75 29.98 -3.16
CA GLU A 116 35.88 30.72 -2.61
C GLU A 116 36.01 32.08 -3.31
N PRO A 117 36.28 33.19 -2.60
CA PRO A 117 36.63 34.45 -3.25
C PRO A 117 38.11 34.46 -3.67
N PRO A 118 38.48 35.14 -4.76
CA PRO A 118 39.88 35.25 -5.19
C PRO A 118 40.68 36.16 -4.25
N ALA A 119 41.95 35.80 -4.06
CA ALA A 119 42.92 36.51 -3.23
C ALA A 119 42.99 38.01 -3.56
N ARG A 120 42.78 38.86 -2.54
CA ARG A 120 43.22 40.27 -2.55
C ARG A 120 43.91 40.60 -1.22
N GLU A 121 45.15 41.04 -1.34
CA GLU A 121 45.92 41.76 -0.33
C GLU A 121 45.24 43.10 -0.04
N ASP A 122 44.98 43.44 1.24
CA ASP A 122 45.52 44.65 1.90
C ASP A 122 44.96 44.89 3.33
N ARG A 123 45.91 45.23 4.22
CA ARG A 123 45.90 46.16 5.37
C ARG A 123 44.83 46.10 6.49
N ARG A 124 45.34 45.64 7.65
CA ARG A 124 45.25 46.17 9.04
C ARG A 124 44.05 47.06 9.42
N GLU A 125 43.26 46.58 10.37
CA GLU A 125 42.86 47.31 11.60
C GLU A 125 42.38 46.32 12.69
N PRO A 126 42.68 46.52 13.99
CA PRO A 126 42.28 45.60 15.06
C PRO A 126 41.06 46.15 15.82
N SER A 127 39.91 45.48 15.76
CA SER A 127 38.77 45.79 16.62
C SER A 127 38.24 44.55 17.35
N LYS A 128 38.56 44.57 18.65
CA LYS A 128 37.81 44.06 19.82
C LYS A 128 36.45 43.43 19.48
N TYR A 129 36.31 42.13 19.76
CA TYR A 129 35.28 41.49 20.61
C TYR A 129 35.34 39.98 20.36
N LEU A 130 36.19 39.30 21.13
CA LEU A 130 36.21 37.85 21.23
C LEU A 130 35.06 37.46 22.18
N GLN A 131 33.86 37.24 21.64
CA GLN A 131 32.82 36.47 22.31
C GLN A 131 32.55 35.22 21.48
N THR A 132 33.16 34.12 21.92
CA THR A 132 32.99 32.78 21.41
C THR A 132 31.57 32.30 21.74
N HIS A 133 30.57 32.72 20.96
CA HIS A 133 29.26 32.09 21.03
C HIS A 133 29.37 30.70 20.39
N SER A 134 29.33 29.65 21.20
CA SER A 134 29.03 28.30 20.74
C SER A 134 27.68 28.33 20.03
N GLN A 135 27.66 28.30 18.70
CA GLN A 135 26.41 28.28 17.95
C GLN A 135 25.73 26.93 18.20
N GLN A 136 24.56 26.97 18.85
CA GLN A 136 23.75 25.79 19.13
C GLN A 136 22.71 25.63 18.03
N ILE A 137 22.75 24.52 17.31
CA ILE A 137 21.76 24.23 16.26
C ILE A 137 20.58 23.49 16.89
N ARG A 138 19.37 24.03 16.75
CA ARG A 138 18.12 23.41 17.23
C ARG A 138 17.61 22.42 16.19
N TYR A 139 17.29 21.21 16.62
CA TYR A 139 16.70 20.20 15.75
C TYR A 139 15.72 19.29 16.50
N PHE A 140 14.80 18.67 15.78
CA PHE A 140 14.00 17.56 16.28
C PHE A 140 13.99 16.41 15.27
N THR A 141 13.55 15.24 15.69
CA THR A 141 13.44 14.06 14.82
C THR A 141 11.99 13.59 14.77
N HIS A 142 11.43 13.49 13.57
CA HIS A 142 10.08 13.00 13.33
C HIS A 142 10.12 11.97 12.19
N HIS A 143 9.46 10.82 12.38
CA HIS A 143 9.43 9.70 11.41
C HIS A 143 10.82 9.37 10.81
N SER A 144 11.85 9.29 11.66
CA SER A 144 13.25 9.01 11.28
C SER A 144 13.96 10.08 10.44
N VAL A 145 13.39 11.28 10.26
CA VAL A 145 14.06 12.45 9.63
C VAL A 145 14.35 13.54 10.65
N LYS A 146 15.52 14.18 10.51
CA LYS A 146 15.94 15.31 11.33
C LYS A 146 15.54 16.63 10.67
N TYR A 147 14.80 17.45 11.42
CA TYR A 147 14.42 18.80 11.04
C TYR A 147 15.24 19.80 11.85
N PHE A 148 15.91 20.72 11.17
CA PHE A 148 16.77 21.75 11.70
C PHE A 148 16.09 23.12 11.60
N TRP A 149 16.39 24.01 12.53
CA TRP A 149 15.88 25.37 12.49
C TRP A 149 16.63 26.21 11.43
N ASP A 150 15.91 26.78 10.47
CA ASP A 150 16.44 27.74 9.50
C ASP A 150 16.05 29.17 9.89
N ASP A 151 17.06 30.01 10.12
CA ASP A 151 16.87 31.41 10.50
C ASP A 151 16.38 32.31 9.34
N THR A 152 16.48 31.88 8.07
CA THR A 152 15.97 32.64 6.92
C THR A 152 14.50 32.38 6.63
N ILE A 153 14.10 31.11 6.65
CA ILE A 153 12.71 30.69 6.42
C ILE A 153 11.90 30.90 7.71
N HIS A 154 12.57 31.13 8.85
CA HIS A 154 11.98 31.17 10.19
C HIS A 154 11.12 29.93 10.46
N ASN A 155 11.54 28.77 9.96
CA ASN A 155 10.81 27.52 10.04
C ASN A 155 11.78 26.35 10.20
N PHE A 156 11.26 25.18 10.55
CA PHE A 156 12.03 23.96 10.54
C PHE A 156 12.07 23.36 9.14
N ASP A 157 13.27 23.08 8.64
CA ASP A 157 13.49 22.37 7.37
C ASP A 157 14.45 21.20 7.59
N PHE A 158 14.36 20.16 6.77
CA PHE A 158 15.28 19.03 6.87
C PHE A 158 16.53 19.27 6.03
N LEU A 159 17.64 18.64 6.40
CA LEU A 159 18.92 18.83 5.72
C LEU A 159 18.91 18.11 4.36
N LYS A 160 18.97 18.89 3.27
CA LYS A 160 19.04 18.38 1.90
C LYS A 160 20.45 17.89 1.57
N GLY A 161 20.56 16.91 0.67
CA GLY A 161 21.84 16.37 0.20
C GLY A 161 22.44 17.22 -0.92
N LEU A 162 23.19 16.59 -1.82
CA LEU A 162 23.68 17.22 -3.06
C LEU A 162 22.67 17.15 -4.22
N ASP A 163 21.39 16.94 -3.91
CA ASP A 163 20.31 16.62 -4.83
C ASP A 163 19.46 17.81 -5.27
N GLU A 164 19.51 18.94 -4.56
CA GLU A 164 18.74 20.15 -4.90
C GLU A 164 19.65 21.38 -4.94
N GLY A 165 19.61 22.13 -6.05
CA GLY A 165 20.31 23.43 -6.19
C GLY A 165 21.82 23.34 -6.49
N VAL A 166 22.35 22.15 -6.79
CA VAL A 166 23.77 21.95 -7.12
C VAL A 166 23.95 21.84 -8.64
N SER A 167 24.82 22.67 -9.24
CA SER A 167 25.12 22.59 -10.67
C SER A 167 26.02 21.39 -11.00
N CYS A 168 25.84 20.77 -12.16
CA CYS A 168 26.70 19.67 -12.62
C CYS A 168 28.18 20.06 -12.68
N THR A 169 28.49 21.33 -12.98
CA THR A 169 29.85 21.88 -12.92
C THR A 169 30.44 21.87 -11.52
N SER A 170 29.66 22.24 -10.50
CA SER A 170 30.12 22.26 -9.11
C SER A 170 30.41 20.86 -8.55
N ILE A 171 29.72 19.82 -9.03
CA ILE A 171 30.02 18.42 -8.70
C ILE A 171 31.43 18.05 -9.17
N TYR A 172 31.78 18.43 -10.40
CA TYR A 172 33.10 18.18 -10.97
C TYR A 172 34.21 19.06 -10.37
N GLU A 173 33.97 20.36 -10.17
CA GLU A 173 35.01 21.29 -9.73
C GLU A 173 35.26 21.25 -8.21
N LYS A 174 34.21 21.06 -7.40
CA LYS A 174 34.29 21.20 -5.94
C LYS A 174 34.22 19.88 -5.17
N HIS A 175 33.65 18.84 -5.76
CA HIS A 175 33.36 17.58 -5.05
C HIS A 175 34.10 16.36 -5.60
N SER A 176 34.71 16.44 -6.78
CA SER A 176 35.44 15.31 -7.39
C SER A 176 36.75 14.93 -6.66
N ALA A 177 37.38 15.88 -5.96
CA ALA A 177 38.62 15.65 -5.22
C ALA A 177 38.41 14.89 -3.90
N GLY A 178 37.18 14.70 -3.42
CA GLY A 178 36.88 14.05 -2.15
C GLY A 178 36.86 15.00 -0.95
N LEU A 179 36.52 14.49 0.24
CA LEU A 179 36.37 15.27 1.46
C LEU A 179 37.63 15.22 2.35
N THR A 180 37.93 16.33 3.03
CA THR A 180 38.92 16.35 4.11
C THR A 180 38.37 15.72 5.39
N LYS A 181 39.25 15.15 6.24
CA LYS A 181 38.82 14.48 7.50
C LYS A 181 38.01 15.39 8.42
N GLY A 182 38.35 16.69 8.49
CA GLY A 182 37.57 17.67 9.23
C GLY A 182 36.15 17.83 8.65
N MET A 183 36.04 18.10 7.34
CA MET A 183 34.74 18.28 6.70
C MET A 183 33.87 17.02 6.78
N HIS A 184 34.48 15.84 6.67
CA HIS A 184 33.82 14.56 6.89
C HIS A 184 33.22 14.46 8.29
N ALA A 185 34.01 14.73 9.34
CA ALA A 185 33.53 14.71 10.72
C ALA A 185 32.38 15.71 10.97
N TYR A 186 32.48 16.90 10.38
CA TYR A 186 31.42 17.92 10.46
C TYR A 186 30.11 17.46 9.79
N ARG A 187 30.19 16.93 8.55
CA ARG A 187 29.01 16.40 7.84
C ARG A 187 28.41 15.18 8.53
N LYS A 188 29.26 14.31 9.11
CA LYS A 188 28.82 13.15 9.89
C LYS A 188 28.01 13.55 11.12
N LEU A 189 28.35 14.67 11.78
CA LEU A 189 27.58 15.19 12.90
C LEU A 189 26.18 15.69 12.47
N LEU A 190 26.09 16.37 11.31
CA LEU A 190 24.85 16.91 10.78
C LEU A 190 23.92 15.81 10.22
N TYR A 191 24.37 15.12 9.16
CA TYR A 191 23.56 14.09 8.48
C TYR A 191 23.37 12.85 9.37
N GLY A 192 24.33 12.53 10.22
CA GLY A 192 24.34 11.31 11.02
C GLY A 192 24.94 10.13 10.26
N ILE A 193 24.76 8.94 10.82
CA ILE A 193 25.23 7.68 10.24
C ILE A 193 24.38 7.26 9.04
N ASN A 194 25.00 6.69 8.01
CA ASN A 194 24.34 6.12 6.84
C ASN A 194 23.82 4.71 7.16
N GLU A 195 22.72 4.63 7.91
CA GLU A 195 22.09 3.36 8.27
C GLU A 195 20.56 3.48 8.31
N ILE A 196 19.86 2.52 7.69
CA ILE A 196 18.39 2.42 7.75
C ILE A 196 18.04 1.45 8.88
N THR A 197 18.20 1.88 10.13
CA THR A 197 17.88 1.01 11.28
C THR A 197 16.40 1.02 11.61
N VAL A 198 15.72 -0.12 11.46
CA VAL A 198 14.39 -0.34 12.03
C VAL A 198 14.56 -0.75 13.50
N LYS A 199 14.37 0.18 14.43
CA LYS A 199 14.51 -0.15 15.86
C LYS A 199 13.39 -1.08 16.31
N VAL A 200 13.69 -2.36 16.54
CA VAL A 200 12.75 -3.30 17.15
C VAL A 200 12.48 -2.84 18.60
N PRO A 201 11.24 -2.45 18.94
CA PRO A 201 10.93 -2.04 20.30
C PRO A 201 11.14 -3.22 21.27
N SER A 202 11.57 -2.92 22.50
CA SER A 202 11.73 -3.94 23.54
C SER A 202 10.38 -4.57 23.87
N VAL A 203 10.39 -5.84 24.27
CA VAL A 203 9.19 -6.56 24.73
C VAL A 203 8.46 -5.75 25.81
N PHE A 204 9.20 -5.15 26.74
CA PHE A 204 8.63 -4.32 27.80
C PHE A 204 7.92 -3.07 27.27
N LYS A 205 8.49 -2.38 26.28
CA LYS A 205 7.85 -1.20 25.68
C LYS A 205 6.58 -1.58 24.91
N LEU A 206 6.62 -2.69 24.18
CA LEU A 206 5.44 -3.25 23.50
C LEU A 206 4.35 -3.65 24.51
N LEU A 207 4.75 -4.29 25.62
CA LEU A 207 3.84 -4.70 26.68
C LEU A 207 3.14 -3.49 27.31
N ILE A 208 3.87 -2.43 27.66
CA ILE A 208 3.26 -1.20 28.19
C ILE A 208 2.26 -0.63 27.18
N LYS A 209 2.64 -0.54 25.90
CA LYS A 209 1.75 0.00 24.86
C LYS A 209 0.47 -0.83 24.72
N GLU A 210 0.57 -2.15 24.83
CA GLU A 210 -0.56 -3.07 24.75
C GLU A 210 -1.45 -3.01 25.99
N VAL A 211 -0.87 -3.06 27.19
CA VAL A 211 -1.61 -3.02 28.47
C VAL A 211 -2.33 -1.69 28.67
N LEU A 212 -1.78 -0.58 28.15
CA LEU A 212 -2.42 0.73 28.19
C LEU A 212 -3.54 0.92 27.16
N ASN A 213 -3.97 -0.15 26.48
CA ASN A 213 -5.17 -0.12 25.65
C ASN A 213 -6.42 0.08 26.55
N PRO A 214 -7.36 0.99 26.21
CA PRO A 214 -8.56 1.24 27.00
C PRO A 214 -9.33 -0.01 27.43
N PHE A 215 -9.37 -1.06 26.59
CA PHE A 215 -10.07 -2.31 26.90
C PHE A 215 -9.41 -3.08 28.07
N TYR A 216 -8.07 -3.19 28.10
CA TYR A 216 -7.39 -3.91 29.19
C TYR A 216 -7.44 -3.12 30.50
N ILE A 217 -7.44 -1.78 30.44
CA ILE A 217 -7.62 -0.93 31.62
C ILE A 217 -9.04 -1.07 32.18
N PHE A 218 -10.05 -1.10 31.30
CA PHE A 218 -11.42 -1.36 31.72
C PHE A 218 -11.55 -2.75 32.36
N GLN A 219 -10.95 -3.79 31.77
CA GLN A 219 -10.90 -5.12 32.36
C GLN A 219 -10.23 -5.16 33.74
N LEU A 220 -9.11 -4.44 33.91
CA LEU A 220 -8.44 -4.36 35.21
C LEU A 220 -9.35 -3.72 36.27
N PHE A 221 -10.08 -2.66 35.91
CA PHE A 221 -11.09 -2.05 36.77
C PHE A 221 -12.19 -3.05 37.15
N SER A 222 -12.71 -3.82 36.18
CA SER A 222 -13.70 -4.88 36.44
C SER A 222 -13.17 -5.97 37.38
N VAL A 223 -11.93 -6.42 37.19
CA VAL A 223 -11.30 -7.43 38.05
C VAL A 223 -11.18 -6.95 39.50
N ILE A 224 -10.82 -5.68 39.71
CA ILE A 224 -10.74 -5.07 41.05
C ILE A 224 -12.13 -5.03 41.70
N LEU A 225 -13.14 -4.60 40.94
CA LEU A 225 -14.53 -4.56 41.40
C LEU A 225 -15.03 -5.95 41.83
N TRP A 226 -14.86 -6.96 40.96
CA TRP A 226 -15.29 -8.33 41.22
C TRP A 226 -14.55 -9.00 42.37
N SER A 227 -13.25 -8.74 42.51
CA SER A 227 -12.46 -9.24 43.65
C SER A 227 -12.89 -8.62 44.99
N THR A 228 -13.45 -7.40 44.96
CA THR A 228 -13.97 -6.74 46.16
C THR A 228 -15.36 -7.27 46.54
N ASN A 229 -16.10 -7.79 45.57
CA ASN A 229 -17.43 -8.37 45.75
C ASN A 229 -17.40 -9.92 45.90
N GLU A 230 -16.25 -10.46 46.32
CA GLU A 230 -16.01 -11.91 46.55
C GLU A 230 -16.10 -12.85 45.32
N TYR A 231 -16.20 -12.33 44.09
CA TYR A 231 -16.18 -13.10 42.83
C TYR A 231 -14.76 -13.50 42.39
N TYR A 232 -14.00 -14.15 43.28
CA TYR A 232 -12.56 -14.42 43.07
C TYR A 232 -12.27 -15.37 41.90
N TYR A 233 -13.08 -16.41 41.71
CA TYR A 233 -12.83 -17.42 40.67
C TYR A 233 -13.04 -16.85 39.27
N TYR A 234 -14.12 -16.09 39.11
CA TYR A 234 -14.43 -15.41 37.86
C TYR A 234 -13.38 -14.34 37.52
N ALA A 235 -13.02 -13.50 38.49
CA ALA A 235 -11.97 -12.50 38.34
C ALA A 235 -10.63 -13.12 37.91
N LEU A 236 -10.22 -14.24 38.53
CA LEU A 236 -9.00 -14.97 38.17
C LEU A 236 -9.04 -15.51 36.73
N ALA A 237 -10.17 -16.06 36.30
CA ALA A 237 -10.31 -16.61 34.94
C ALA A 237 -10.12 -15.52 33.87
N ILE A 238 -10.71 -14.33 34.07
CA ILE A 238 -10.54 -13.19 33.16
C ILE A 238 -9.09 -12.73 33.12
N VAL A 239 -8.39 -12.67 34.26
CA VAL A 239 -6.96 -12.32 34.29
C VAL A 239 -6.12 -13.30 33.47
N ILE A 240 -6.38 -14.61 33.58
CA ILE A 240 -5.68 -15.65 32.80
C ILE A 240 -5.94 -15.45 31.30
N MET A 241 -7.19 -15.21 30.91
CA MET A 241 -7.58 -14.99 29.52
C MET A 241 -6.92 -13.74 28.92
N SER A 242 -6.92 -12.64 29.66
CA SER A 242 -6.26 -11.40 29.24
C SER A 242 -4.75 -11.57 29.14
N LEU A 243 -4.11 -12.33 30.04
CA LEU A 243 -2.68 -12.64 29.96
C LEU A 243 -2.35 -13.43 28.70
N VAL A 244 -3.10 -14.48 28.38
CA VAL A 244 -2.89 -15.28 27.15
C VAL A 244 -3.07 -14.42 25.90
N SER A 245 -4.10 -13.56 25.88
CA SER A 245 -4.34 -12.61 24.79
C SER A 245 -3.17 -11.64 24.59
N ILE A 246 -2.70 -11.00 25.66
CA ILE A 246 -1.59 -10.04 25.63
C ILE A 246 -0.30 -10.72 25.16
N VAL A 247 0.02 -11.92 25.66
CA VAL A 247 1.22 -12.67 25.26
C VAL A 247 1.16 -13.04 23.78
N THR A 248 0.01 -13.50 23.28
CA THR A 248 -0.17 -13.89 21.87
C THR A 248 -0.10 -12.67 20.94
N SER A 249 -0.74 -11.56 21.31
CA SER A 249 -0.68 -10.28 20.60
C SER A 249 0.76 -9.77 20.54
N LEU A 250 1.46 -9.74 21.67
CA LEU A 250 2.84 -9.27 21.77
C LEU A 250 3.82 -10.13 20.96
N TYR A 251 3.66 -11.45 20.98
CA TYR A 251 4.45 -12.36 20.14
C TYR A 251 4.25 -12.05 18.66
N SER A 252 2.99 -11.85 18.24
CA SER A 252 2.64 -11.56 16.84
C SER A 252 3.21 -10.21 16.38
N ILE A 253 3.05 -9.16 17.19
CA ILE A 253 3.59 -7.82 16.91
C ILE A 253 5.12 -7.85 16.85
N ARG A 254 5.78 -8.51 17.80
CA ARG A 254 7.25 -8.63 17.80
C ARG A 254 7.74 -9.37 16.57
N LYS A 255 7.10 -10.48 16.20
CA LYS A 255 7.45 -11.26 15.00
C LYS A 255 7.36 -10.42 13.73
N GLN A 256 6.35 -9.56 13.61
CA GLN A 256 6.23 -8.61 12.49
C GLN A 256 7.38 -7.59 12.46
N TYR A 257 7.73 -6.99 13.61
CA TYR A 257 8.86 -6.06 13.68
C TYR A 257 10.21 -6.71 13.38
N VAL A 258 10.42 -7.96 13.82
CA VAL A 258 11.65 -8.71 13.53
C VAL A 258 11.74 -9.05 12.04
N MET A 259 10.65 -9.54 11.43
CA MET A 259 10.63 -9.81 9.99
C MET A 259 10.95 -8.56 9.15
N LEU A 260 10.41 -7.39 9.54
CA LEU A 260 10.70 -6.12 8.88
C LEU A 260 12.15 -5.66 9.12
N HIS A 261 12.68 -5.85 10.33
CA HIS A 261 14.08 -5.54 10.64
C HIS A 261 15.04 -6.40 9.83
N ASP A 262 14.81 -7.71 9.76
CA ASP A 262 15.68 -8.65 9.07
C ASP A 262 15.68 -8.39 7.55
N MET A 263 14.54 -8.00 6.97
CA MET A 263 14.42 -7.56 5.57
C MET A 263 15.28 -6.31 5.25
N VAL A 264 15.45 -5.41 6.21
CA VAL A 264 16.22 -4.16 6.02
C VAL A 264 17.70 -4.34 6.39
N ALA A 265 18.00 -5.17 7.40
CA ALA A 265 19.35 -5.35 7.95
C ALA A 265 20.30 -6.17 7.05
N THR A 266 19.78 -7.03 6.18
CA THR A 266 20.60 -7.84 5.24
C THR A 266 21.42 -7.01 4.24
N HIS A 267 21.21 -5.69 4.16
CA HIS A 267 21.87 -4.81 3.17
C HIS A 267 22.63 -3.60 3.78
N SER A 268 22.84 -3.51 5.10
CA SER A 268 23.25 -2.24 5.74
C SER A 268 24.75 -2.07 6.02
N THR A 269 25.56 -3.14 6.09
CA THR A 269 26.97 -3.04 6.49
C THR A 269 27.92 -3.65 5.46
N VAL A 270 28.56 -2.79 4.66
CA VAL A 270 29.56 -3.16 3.64
C VAL A 270 30.80 -2.30 3.83
N ARG A 271 31.98 -2.83 3.53
CA ARG A 271 33.21 -2.03 3.47
C ARG A 271 33.32 -1.33 2.13
N VAL A 272 33.67 -0.06 2.17
CA VAL A 272 33.63 0.82 0.99
C VAL A 272 34.94 1.58 0.90
N SER A 273 35.53 1.61 -0.29
CA SER A 273 36.72 2.40 -0.58
C SER A 273 36.34 3.85 -0.90
N VAL A 274 36.93 4.82 -0.20
CA VAL A 274 36.66 6.25 -0.38
C VAL A 274 37.96 6.99 -0.71
N CYS A 275 37.91 7.85 -1.72
CA CYS A 275 39.00 8.72 -2.15
C CYS A 275 38.97 10.04 -1.35
N ARG A 276 40.10 10.38 -0.72
CA ARG A 276 40.29 11.67 -0.03
C ARG A 276 40.96 12.70 -0.95
N VAL A 277 41.05 13.95 -0.50
CA VAL A 277 41.68 15.09 -1.23
C VAL A 277 43.11 14.80 -1.67
N ASN A 278 43.84 13.96 -0.94
CA ASN A 278 45.22 13.59 -1.26
C ASN A 278 45.32 12.44 -2.29
N GLU A 279 44.21 12.04 -2.94
CA GLU A 279 44.09 10.83 -3.77
C GLU A 279 44.36 9.51 -3.04
N GLU A 280 44.53 9.53 -1.72
CA GLU A 280 44.61 8.34 -0.89
C GLU A 280 43.25 7.64 -0.81
N ILE A 281 43.25 6.32 -1.05
CA ILE A 281 42.09 5.46 -0.92
C ILE A 281 42.06 4.88 0.49
N GLU A 282 41.00 5.18 1.23
CA GLU A 282 40.76 4.72 2.60
C GLU A 282 39.56 3.78 2.60
N GLU A 283 39.68 2.59 3.19
CA GLU A 283 38.53 1.72 3.44
C GLU A 283 37.79 2.18 4.70
N ILE A 284 36.53 2.57 4.54
CA ILE A 284 35.63 2.89 5.64
C ILE A 284 34.39 1.99 5.62
N PHE A 285 33.64 1.98 6.71
CA PHE A 285 32.35 1.30 6.75
C PHE A 285 31.28 2.13 6.03
N SER A 286 30.34 1.45 5.37
CA SER A 286 29.18 2.07 4.72
C SER A 286 28.38 3.01 5.62
N THR A 287 28.38 2.74 6.94
CA THR A 287 27.71 3.55 7.97
C THR A 287 28.33 4.93 8.18
N ASP A 288 29.59 5.11 7.78
CA ASP A 288 30.35 6.35 7.96
C ASP A 288 30.34 7.25 6.71
N LEU A 289 29.67 6.82 5.64
CA LEU A 289 29.52 7.62 4.42
C LEU A 289 28.65 8.85 4.69
N VAL A 290 29.09 9.99 4.15
CA VAL A 290 28.34 11.24 4.19
C VAL A 290 28.18 11.82 2.78
N PRO A 291 27.15 12.65 2.52
CA PRO A 291 27.03 13.35 1.25
C PRO A 291 28.33 14.10 0.89
N GLY A 292 28.81 13.90 -0.34
CA GLY A 292 30.05 14.44 -0.90
C GLY A 292 31.30 13.57 -0.76
N ASP A 293 31.25 12.43 -0.07
CA ASP A 293 32.35 11.44 -0.16
C ASP A 293 32.47 10.90 -1.58
N VAL A 294 33.70 10.67 -2.06
CA VAL A 294 33.98 10.05 -3.37
C VAL A 294 34.28 8.57 -3.15
N MET A 295 33.34 7.73 -3.54
CA MET A 295 33.44 6.27 -3.47
C MET A 295 34.15 5.71 -4.71
N VAL A 296 35.02 4.73 -4.51
CA VAL A 296 35.60 3.90 -5.57
C VAL A 296 34.80 2.60 -5.67
N ILE A 297 34.23 2.34 -6.84
CA ILE A 297 33.42 1.13 -7.07
C ILE A 297 34.34 -0.02 -7.50
N PRO A 298 34.31 -1.18 -6.82
CA PRO A 298 35.17 -2.31 -7.14
C PRO A 298 34.82 -2.97 -8.49
N MET A 299 35.77 -3.72 -9.04
CA MET A 299 35.60 -4.43 -10.32
C MET A 299 34.58 -5.57 -10.23
N ASN A 300 34.64 -6.36 -9.14
CA ASN A 300 33.80 -7.54 -8.92
C ASN A 300 32.38 -7.20 -8.43
N GLY A 301 31.93 -5.96 -8.65
CA GLY A 301 30.62 -5.49 -8.21
C GLY A 301 30.52 -5.21 -6.71
N THR A 302 29.50 -4.46 -6.33
CA THR A 302 29.14 -4.18 -4.93
C THR A 302 27.65 -3.83 -4.84
N VAL A 303 27.04 -4.12 -3.69
CA VAL A 303 25.73 -3.54 -3.37
C VAL A 303 25.95 -2.07 -3.00
N MET A 304 25.17 -1.18 -3.59
CA MET A 304 25.27 0.25 -3.33
C MET A 304 24.67 0.60 -1.94
N PRO A 305 25.44 1.18 -1.02
CA PRO A 305 24.96 1.50 0.34
C PRO A 305 24.28 2.88 0.46
N CYS A 306 24.30 3.68 -0.60
CA CYS A 306 23.80 5.05 -0.63
C CYS A 306 23.43 5.45 -2.07
N ASP A 307 22.74 6.57 -2.25
CA ASP A 307 22.55 7.14 -3.59
C ASP A 307 23.79 7.95 -3.95
N ALA A 308 24.41 7.66 -5.09
CA ALA A 308 25.65 8.27 -5.55
C ALA A 308 25.61 8.61 -7.04
N VAL A 309 26.28 9.69 -7.46
CA VAL A 309 26.40 10.10 -8.86
C VAL A 309 27.74 9.66 -9.43
N LEU A 310 27.73 9.04 -10.61
CA LEU A 310 28.92 8.52 -11.28
C LEU A 310 29.68 9.65 -11.98
N VAL A 311 30.98 9.77 -11.70
CA VAL A 311 31.86 10.85 -12.18
C VAL A 311 32.90 10.33 -13.17
N SER A 312 33.43 9.13 -12.95
CA SER A 312 34.33 8.44 -13.88
C SER A 312 33.93 6.97 -14.04
N GLY A 313 34.15 6.42 -15.23
CA GLY A 313 33.81 5.05 -15.59
C GLY A 313 32.34 4.81 -15.96
N THR A 314 32.03 3.54 -16.22
CA THR A 314 30.68 3.06 -16.49
C THR A 314 30.39 1.83 -15.62
N CYS A 315 29.14 1.68 -15.18
CA CYS A 315 28.73 0.57 -14.31
C CYS A 315 27.54 -0.16 -14.92
N ILE A 316 27.55 -1.49 -14.87
CA ILE A 316 26.36 -2.30 -15.13
C ILE A 316 25.72 -2.59 -13.78
N VAL A 317 24.48 -2.13 -13.60
CA VAL A 317 23.74 -2.28 -12.35
C VAL A 317 22.47 -3.07 -12.55
N ASN A 318 22.15 -3.92 -11.59
CA ASN A 318 20.84 -4.49 -11.45
C ASN A 318 20.03 -3.63 -10.46
N GLU A 319 19.06 -2.91 -11.02
CA GLU A 319 18.15 -2.03 -10.27
C GLU A 319 16.84 -2.72 -9.85
N SER A 320 16.71 -4.04 -10.03
CA SER A 320 15.49 -4.80 -9.70
C SER A 320 14.95 -4.56 -8.30
N MET A 321 15.82 -4.25 -7.34
CA MET A 321 15.42 -3.86 -6.00
C MET A 321 14.56 -2.58 -6.02
N LEU A 322 14.95 -1.53 -6.74
CA LEU A 322 14.20 -0.27 -6.76
C LEU A 322 13.15 -0.17 -7.88
N THR A 323 13.44 -0.75 -9.04
CA THR A 323 12.57 -0.64 -10.23
C THR A 323 11.67 -1.86 -10.41
N GLY A 324 11.93 -2.97 -9.70
CA GLY A 324 11.21 -4.22 -9.90
C GLY A 324 11.53 -4.92 -11.23
N GLU A 325 12.25 -4.24 -12.12
CA GLU A 325 12.67 -4.75 -13.43
C GLU A 325 13.95 -5.57 -13.26
N SER A 326 13.95 -6.83 -13.71
CA SER A 326 15.09 -7.74 -13.62
C SER A 326 16.22 -7.44 -14.61
N VAL A 327 16.04 -6.44 -15.49
CA VAL A 327 16.96 -6.13 -16.57
C VAL A 327 18.12 -5.27 -16.06
N PRO A 328 19.38 -5.66 -16.28
CA PRO A 328 20.51 -4.85 -15.90
C PRO A 328 20.61 -3.59 -16.78
N VAL A 329 20.92 -2.46 -16.15
CA VAL A 329 21.01 -1.15 -16.78
C VAL A 329 22.46 -0.68 -16.77
N THR A 330 22.92 -0.13 -17.90
CA THR A 330 24.25 0.49 -17.99
C THR A 330 24.20 1.97 -17.60
N LYS A 331 24.93 2.33 -16.54
CA LYS A 331 25.10 3.69 -16.02
C LYS A 331 26.38 4.30 -16.57
N THR A 332 26.28 5.56 -16.96
CA THR A 332 27.40 6.32 -17.54
C THR A 332 27.76 7.48 -16.64
N ASN A 333 29.00 7.95 -16.66
CA ASN A 333 29.39 9.13 -15.91
C ASN A 333 28.62 10.39 -16.33
N LEU A 334 28.45 11.32 -15.39
CA LEU A 334 27.79 12.60 -15.62
C LEU A 334 28.55 13.39 -16.70
N PRO A 335 27.91 13.99 -17.72
CA PRO A 335 28.65 14.76 -18.71
C PRO A 335 29.35 15.96 -18.05
N ASN A 336 30.65 16.14 -18.28
CA ASN A 336 31.37 17.31 -17.75
C ASN A 336 31.13 18.54 -18.66
N PRO A 337 30.43 19.60 -18.20
CA PRO A 337 30.13 20.75 -19.03
C PRO A 337 31.37 21.59 -19.39
N SER A 338 32.44 21.54 -18.58
CA SER A 338 33.64 22.36 -18.80
C SER A 338 34.51 21.89 -19.98
N VAL A 339 34.36 20.62 -20.40
CA VAL A 339 35.07 20.05 -21.55
C VAL A 339 34.29 20.23 -22.87
N ASN A 340 32.96 20.34 -22.79
CA ASN A 340 32.07 20.50 -23.94
C ASN A 340 31.72 21.97 -24.18
N MET A 341 32.67 22.73 -24.73
CA MET A 341 32.45 24.12 -25.12
C MET A 341 31.45 24.20 -26.30
N LYS A 342 30.16 24.39 -26.01
CA LYS A 342 29.18 25.23 -26.75
C LYS A 342 27.74 25.10 -26.18
N GLY A 343 27.29 26.14 -25.47
CA GLY A 343 25.92 26.66 -25.63
C GLY A 343 24.75 26.07 -24.82
N THR A 344 24.98 25.19 -23.84
CA THR A 344 23.91 24.77 -22.90
C THR A 344 24.14 25.46 -21.55
N GLY A 345 23.09 26.05 -20.96
CA GLY A 345 23.16 26.76 -19.68
C GLY A 345 23.60 25.85 -18.53
N GLU A 346 23.87 26.43 -17.35
CA GLU A 346 24.20 25.65 -16.15
C GLU A 346 23.05 24.69 -15.80
N GLU A 347 23.25 23.41 -16.08
CA GLU A 347 22.29 22.35 -15.74
C GLU A 347 22.45 21.98 -14.27
N TYR A 348 21.32 21.96 -13.55
CA TYR A 348 21.27 21.56 -12.15
C TYR A 348 21.10 20.05 -12.05
N TYR A 349 21.90 19.42 -11.19
CA TYR A 349 21.77 18.00 -10.92
C TYR A 349 20.46 17.73 -10.19
N SER A 350 19.72 16.76 -10.70
CA SER A 350 18.57 16.16 -10.04
C SER A 350 18.64 14.64 -10.25
N PRO A 351 18.48 13.82 -9.19
CA PRO A 351 18.48 12.37 -9.30
C PRO A 351 17.44 11.81 -10.28
N GLU A 352 16.34 12.53 -10.50
CA GLU A 352 15.27 12.10 -11.40
C GLU A 352 15.62 12.35 -12.87
N THR A 353 16.11 13.55 -13.20
CA THR A 353 16.51 13.89 -14.57
C THR A 353 17.80 13.18 -14.97
N HIS A 354 18.73 13.03 -14.02
CA HIS A 354 20.04 12.41 -14.22
C HIS A 354 20.08 10.93 -13.78
N LYS A 355 18.95 10.24 -13.74
CA LYS A 355 18.82 8.82 -13.31
C LYS A 355 19.87 7.88 -13.93
N ARG A 356 20.30 8.16 -15.17
CA ARG A 356 21.32 7.36 -15.89
C ARG A 356 22.75 7.51 -15.33
N HIS A 357 23.00 8.59 -14.62
CA HIS A 357 24.28 8.91 -13.99
C HIS A 357 24.25 8.60 -12.49
N THR A 358 23.09 8.29 -11.92
CA THR A 358 22.91 8.00 -10.50
C THR A 358 22.83 6.50 -10.25
N LEU A 359 23.63 6.03 -9.29
CA LEU A 359 23.60 4.72 -8.66
C LEU A 359 22.76 4.84 -7.38
N PHE A 360 21.76 4.00 -7.19
CA PHE A 360 20.84 4.12 -6.06
C PHE A 360 21.13 3.09 -4.96
N CYS A 361 20.80 3.45 -3.72
CA CYS A 361 20.93 2.60 -2.55
C CYS A 361 20.13 1.30 -2.70
N GLY A 362 20.77 0.16 -2.44
CA GLY A 362 20.20 -1.18 -2.61
C GLY A 362 20.38 -1.79 -3.99
N THR A 363 20.76 -1.02 -5.01
CA THR A 363 21.08 -1.60 -6.32
C THR A 363 22.38 -2.39 -6.26
N THR A 364 22.50 -3.44 -7.09
CA THR A 364 23.71 -4.25 -7.15
C THR A 364 24.51 -3.87 -8.40
N VAL A 365 25.72 -3.33 -8.21
CA VAL A 365 26.66 -3.18 -9.32
C VAL A 365 27.18 -4.58 -9.64
N ILE A 366 26.96 -5.04 -10.86
CA ILE A 366 27.40 -6.35 -11.33
C ILE A 366 28.86 -6.24 -11.79
N GLN A 367 29.12 -5.28 -12.69
CA GLN A 367 30.43 -5.12 -13.32
C GLN A 367 30.71 -3.63 -13.54
N THR A 368 31.97 -3.23 -13.38
CA THR A 368 32.42 -1.89 -13.78
C THR A 368 33.29 -1.98 -15.03
N ARG A 369 33.13 -1.00 -15.94
CA ARG A 369 33.94 -0.86 -17.16
C ARG A 369 34.62 0.51 -17.11
N PHE A 370 35.95 0.52 -17.21
CA PHE A 370 36.76 1.72 -17.22
C PHE A 370 37.78 1.67 -18.37
N TYR A 371 38.12 2.84 -18.89
CA TYR A 371 39.14 2.99 -19.92
C TYR A 371 40.42 3.50 -19.25
N THR A 372 41.57 2.92 -19.59
CA THR A 372 42.91 3.42 -19.23
C THR A 372 43.15 3.66 -17.73
N GLY A 373 43.37 2.61 -16.92
CA GLY A 373 43.97 2.72 -15.58
C GLY A 373 43.24 3.60 -14.53
N GLU A 374 42.15 4.28 -14.90
CA GLU A 374 41.35 5.13 -14.02
C GLU A 374 40.31 4.30 -13.28
N LEU A 375 40.24 4.52 -11.96
CA LEU A 375 39.26 3.89 -11.10
C LEU A 375 37.87 4.50 -11.32
N VAL A 376 36.83 3.66 -11.26
CA VAL A 376 35.44 4.10 -11.33
C VAL A 376 35.06 4.82 -10.04
N LYS A 377 34.75 6.13 -10.15
CA LYS A 377 34.49 7.03 -9.02
C LYS A 377 33.04 7.52 -9.02
N ALA A 378 32.38 7.48 -7.87
CA ALA A 378 31.02 7.98 -7.66
C ALA A 378 30.94 8.86 -6.41
N ILE A 379 30.23 10.00 -6.47
CA ILE A 379 30.05 10.93 -5.34
C ILE A 379 28.74 10.62 -4.62
N VAL A 380 28.79 10.48 -3.30
CA VAL A 380 27.60 10.26 -2.45
C VAL A 380 26.69 11.49 -2.47
N VAL A 381 25.42 11.31 -2.80
CA VAL A 381 24.40 12.38 -2.85
C VAL A 381 23.48 12.34 -1.64
N ARG A 382 22.90 11.16 -1.34
CA ARG A 382 21.95 10.94 -0.23
C ARG A 382 22.37 9.73 0.59
N THR A 383 22.10 9.78 1.90
CA THR A 383 22.42 8.73 2.87
C THR A 383 21.24 8.41 3.78
N GLY A 384 21.17 7.19 4.32
CA GLY A 384 20.18 6.74 5.30
C GLY A 384 18.74 6.81 4.80
N PHE A 385 17.83 7.29 5.66
CA PHE A 385 16.40 7.45 5.37
C PHE A 385 16.08 8.48 4.28
N SER A 386 17.05 9.31 3.87
CA SER A 386 16.88 10.27 2.77
C SER A 386 17.08 9.64 1.39
N THR A 387 17.71 8.48 1.29
CA THR A 387 17.87 7.73 0.02
C THR A 387 16.52 7.28 -0.54
N SER A 388 16.45 6.97 -1.84
CA SER A 388 15.22 6.43 -2.46
C SER A 388 14.70 5.17 -1.73
N LYS A 389 15.60 4.23 -1.40
CA LYS A 389 15.26 3.04 -0.59
C LYS A 389 14.80 3.41 0.82
N GLY A 390 15.51 4.33 1.47
CA GLY A 390 15.19 4.80 2.83
C GLY A 390 13.81 5.47 2.93
N GLN A 391 13.43 6.24 1.93
CA GLN A 391 12.11 6.88 1.84
C GLN A 391 11.00 5.82 1.70
N LEU A 392 11.20 4.80 0.86
CA LEU A 392 10.28 3.66 0.75
C LEU A 392 10.08 2.96 2.09
N VAL A 393 11.16 2.56 2.77
CA VAL A 393 11.13 1.90 4.09
C VAL A 393 10.48 2.78 5.16
N ARG A 394 10.79 4.08 5.19
CA ARG A 394 10.15 5.06 6.10
C ARG A 394 8.64 5.04 5.94
N SER A 395 8.18 5.01 4.70
CA SER A 395 6.77 5.09 4.37
C SER A 395 5.99 3.80 4.70
N ILE A 396 6.70 2.66 4.84
CA ILE A 396 6.17 1.38 5.33
C ILE A 396 6.11 1.35 6.86
N LEU A 397 7.11 1.93 7.53
CA LEU A 397 7.14 2.04 8.99
C LEU A 397 6.07 2.97 9.55
N TYR A 398 5.76 4.03 8.81
CA TYR A 398 4.79 5.07 9.19
C TYR A 398 3.72 5.20 8.11
N PRO A 399 2.85 4.18 7.93
CA PRO A 399 1.81 4.23 6.91
C PRO A 399 0.75 5.28 7.28
N LYS A 400 0.18 5.93 6.27
CA LYS A 400 -1.00 6.78 6.48
C LYS A 400 -2.15 5.93 7.03
N PRO A 401 -2.88 6.42 8.06
CA PRO A 401 -4.05 5.71 8.58
C PRO A 401 -5.10 5.55 7.47
N THR A 402 -5.80 4.41 7.47
CA THR A 402 -6.91 4.16 6.54
C THR A 402 -8.21 4.24 7.35
N ASP A 403 -9.20 5.02 6.88
CA ASP A 403 -10.46 5.27 7.62
C ASP A 403 -11.38 4.06 7.50
N PHE A 404 -11.09 2.99 8.25
CA PHE A 404 -11.99 1.86 8.26
C PHE A 404 -13.12 2.10 9.26
N LYS A 405 -14.28 2.49 8.72
CA LYS A 405 -15.54 2.79 9.44
C LYS A 405 -15.90 1.75 10.49
N LEU A 406 -15.55 0.47 10.29
CA LEU A 406 -15.81 -0.61 11.25
C LEU A 406 -15.35 -0.31 12.69
N TYR A 407 -14.10 0.11 12.88
CA TYR A 407 -13.58 0.30 14.25
C TYR A 407 -14.16 1.55 14.90
N ARG A 408 -14.32 2.62 14.12
CA ARG A 408 -15.00 3.84 14.59
C ARG A 408 -16.44 3.56 15.00
N ASP A 409 -17.17 2.83 14.17
CA ASP A 409 -18.54 2.42 14.45
C ASP A 409 -18.60 1.47 15.67
N ALA A 410 -17.61 0.59 15.86
CA ALA A 410 -17.54 -0.27 17.03
C ALA A 410 -17.39 0.53 18.33
N TYR A 411 -16.56 1.58 18.33
CA TYR A 411 -16.45 2.51 19.47
C TYR A 411 -17.75 3.31 19.68
N LEU A 412 -18.41 3.77 18.61
CA LEU A 412 -19.68 4.48 18.74
C LEU A 412 -20.79 3.57 19.29
N PHE A 413 -20.81 2.31 18.87
CA PHE A 413 -21.73 1.31 19.41
C PHE A 413 -21.41 0.98 20.87
N LEU A 414 -20.13 0.86 21.24
CA LEU A 414 -19.73 0.69 22.64
C LEU A 414 -20.25 1.85 23.50
N LEU A 415 -20.17 3.08 23.00
CA LEU A 415 -20.74 4.25 23.67
C LEU A 415 -22.28 4.15 23.83
N CYS A 416 -22.97 3.58 22.84
CA CYS A 416 -24.41 3.31 22.94
C CYS A 416 -24.73 2.26 24.01
N LEU A 417 -23.93 1.19 24.11
CA LEU A 417 -24.05 0.19 25.18
C LEU A 417 -23.82 0.81 26.57
N VAL A 418 -22.85 1.70 26.73
CA VAL A 418 -22.65 2.45 27.99
C VAL A 418 -23.89 3.30 28.33
N GLY A 419 -24.56 3.87 27.32
CA GLY A 419 -25.84 4.56 27.51
C GLY A 419 -26.94 3.64 28.06
N VAL A 420 -27.05 2.41 27.54
CA VAL A 420 -27.99 1.39 28.06
C VAL A 420 -27.61 0.97 29.48
N ALA A 421 -26.33 0.75 29.75
CA ALA A 421 -25.84 0.44 31.10
C ALA A 421 -26.19 1.54 32.11
N GLY A 422 -26.16 2.81 31.69
CA GLY A 422 -26.58 3.94 32.51
C GLY A 422 -28.04 3.88 32.95
N ILE A 423 -28.94 3.33 32.12
CA ILE A 423 -30.35 3.13 32.48
C ILE A 423 -30.45 2.08 33.59
N GLY A 424 -29.76 0.94 33.44
CA GLY A 424 -29.71 -0.12 34.47
C GLY A 424 -29.05 0.32 35.76
N PHE A 425 -28.00 1.13 35.66
CA PHE A 425 -27.34 1.76 36.80
C PHE A 425 -28.31 2.60 37.62
N ILE A 426 -29.07 3.50 36.99
CA ILE A 426 -30.07 4.33 37.66
C ILE A 426 -31.20 3.47 38.25
N TYR A 427 -31.69 2.50 37.48
CA TYR A 427 -32.75 1.59 37.95
C TYR A 427 -32.34 0.85 39.22
N THR A 428 -31.12 0.33 39.28
CA THR A 428 -30.61 -0.46 40.41
C THR A 428 -30.40 0.41 41.64
N ILE A 429 -29.89 1.64 41.46
CA ILE A 429 -29.80 2.61 42.57
C ILE A 429 -31.18 2.90 43.16
N ILE A 430 -32.19 3.17 42.31
CA ILE A 430 -33.55 3.44 42.78
C ILE A 430 -34.12 2.22 43.51
N ASN A 431 -33.99 1.02 42.92
CA ASN A 431 -34.49 -0.21 43.52
C ASN A 431 -33.85 -0.51 44.88
N ASN A 432 -32.53 -0.33 45.00
CA ASN A 432 -31.82 -0.63 46.23
C ASN A 432 -32.08 0.41 47.34
N ILE A 433 -32.33 1.68 46.97
CA ILE A 433 -32.80 2.70 47.92
C ILE A 433 -34.21 2.36 48.43
N LEU A 434 -35.11 1.90 47.55
CA LEU A 434 -36.47 1.49 47.92
C LEU A 434 -36.49 0.27 48.85
N ASN A 435 -35.51 -0.62 48.72
CA ASN A 435 -35.36 -1.82 49.55
C ASN A 435 -34.45 -1.62 50.78
N GLU A 436 -34.06 -0.38 51.10
CA GLU A 436 -33.25 -0.01 52.29
C GLU A 436 -31.91 -0.78 52.44
N VAL A 437 -31.21 -0.99 51.31
CA VAL A 437 -29.92 -1.71 51.27
C VAL A 437 -28.74 -0.81 51.68
N GLU A 438 -27.66 -1.38 52.22
CA GLU A 438 -26.44 -0.66 52.60
C GLU A 438 -25.77 0.06 51.41
N VAL A 439 -25.25 1.27 51.66
CA VAL A 439 -24.61 2.15 50.64
C VAL A 439 -23.44 1.47 49.93
N GLY A 440 -22.64 0.66 50.64
CA GLY A 440 -21.53 -0.07 50.04
C GLY A 440 -22.00 -1.02 48.93
N THR A 441 -23.01 -1.85 49.22
CA THR A 441 -23.62 -2.78 48.27
C THR A 441 -24.27 -2.06 47.10
N ILE A 442 -24.93 -0.90 47.33
CA ILE A 442 -25.49 -0.07 46.26
C ILE A 442 -24.41 0.36 45.25
N ILE A 443 -23.24 0.79 45.73
CA ILE A 443 -22.14 1.23 44.87
C ILE A 443 -21.59 0.05 44.07
N PHE A 444 -21.37 -1.12 44.69
CA PHE A 444 -20.83 -2.28 43.98
C PHE A 444 -21.80 -2.86 42.95
N GLU A 445 -23.06 -3.09 43.31
CA GLU A 445 -24.07 -3.65 42.39
C GLU A 445 -24.36 -2.74 41.21
N SER A 446 -24.40 -1.42 41.44
CA SER A 446 -24.59 -0.46 40.35
C SER A 446 -23.39 -0.41 39.41
N LEU A 447 -22.15 -0.39 39.92
CA LEU A 447 -20.94 -0.42 39.09
C LEU A 447 -20.77 -1.76 38.34
N ASP A 448 -21.21 -2.88 38.93
CA ASP A 448 -21.11 -4.20 38.32
C ASP A 448 -21.89 -4.29 37.01
N ILE A 449 -23.09 -3.69 36.95
CA ILE A 449 -23.91 -3.58 35.73
C ILE A 449 -23.16 -2.92 34.57
N ILE A 450 -22.37 -1.89 34.86
CA ILE A 450 -21.55 -1.21 33.85
C ILE A 450 -20.48 -2.16 33.32
N THR A 451 -19.87 -2.97 34.19
CA THR A 451 -18.83 -3.92 33.81
C THR A 451 -19.35 -5.11 33.00
N ILE A 452 -20.53 -5.63 33.33
CA ILE A 452 -21.18 -6.75 32.61
C ILE A 452 -21.59 -6.34 31.19
N THR A 453 -21.94 -5.06 30.99
CA THR A 453 -22.41 -4.57 29.68
C THR A 453 -21.29 -4.52 28.63
N VAL A 454 -20.02 -4.41 29.04
CA VAL A 454 -18.88 -4.33 28.12
C VAL A 454 -18.12 -5.65 28.12
N PRO A 455 -18.21 -6.44 27.03
CA PRO A 455 -17.67 -7.78 27.04
C PRO A 455 -16.13 -7.78 26.93
N PRO A 456 -15.41 -8.47 27.84
CA PRO A 456 -13.95 -8.42 27.87
C PRO A 456 -13.31 -9.04 26.62
N ALA A 457 -13.94 -10.06 26.03
CA ALA A 457 -13.39 -10.76 24.87
C ALA A 457 -13.58 -10.02 23.53
N LEU A 458 -14.24 -8.84 23.49
CA LEU A 458 -14.62 -8.18 22.24
C LEU A 458 -13.45 -7.89 21.28
N PRO A 459 -12.30 -7.33 21.72
CA PRO A 459 -11.17 -7.07 20.81
C PRO A 459 -10.53 -8.35 20.26
N ALA A 460 -10.40 -9.38 21.12
CA ALA A 460 -9.86 -10.68 20.73
C ALA A 460 -10.78 -11.40 19.73
N ALA A 461 -12.09 -11.32 19.95
CA ALA A 461 -13.10 -11.89 19.08
C ALA A 461 -13.08 -11.27 17.67
N MET A 462 -12.99 -9.95 17.58
CA MET A 462 -12.93 -9.24 16.28
C MET A 462 -11.65 -9.55 15.50
N THR A 463 -10.52 -9.73 16.19
CA THR A 463 -9.24 -10.04 15.54
C THR A 463 -9.13 -11.51 15.09
N ALA A 464 -9.81 -12.43 15.78
CA ALA A 464 -9.78 -13.86 15.45
C ALA A 464 -10.19 -14.15 13.98
N GLY A 465 -11.28 -13.52 13.51
CA GLY A 465 -11.74 -13.69 12.12
C GLY A 465 -10.70 -13.26 11.08
N ILE A 466 -9.97 -12.18 11.35
CA ILE A 466 -8.91 -11.65 10.48
C ILE A 466 -7.70 -12.58 10.47
N VAL A 467 -7.27 -13.06 11.64
CA VAL A 467 -6.12 -13.97 11.76
C VAL A 467 -6.39 -15.30 11.05
N TYR A 468 -7.61 -15.83 11.15
CA TYR A 468 -7.98 -17.05 10.42
C TYR A 468 -8.04 -16.83 8.91
N ALA A 469 -8.56 -15.69 8.44
CA ALA A 469 -8.51 -15.34 7.02
C ALA A 469 -7.07 -15.19 6.51
N GLN A 470 -6.18 -14.56 7.28
CA GLN A 470 -4.76 -14.45 6.95
C GLN A 470 -4.08 -15.83 6.81
N ARG A 471 -4.40 -16.78 7.70
CA ARG A 471 -3.90 -18.15 7.61
C ARG A 471 -4.37 -18.84 6.32
N ARG A 472 -5.66 -18.68 5.95
CA ARG A 472 -6.21 -19.25 4.70
C ARG A 472 -5.58 -18.60 3.45
N LEU A 473 -5.42 -17.29 3.43
CA LEU A 473 -4.72 -16.60 2.33
C LEU A 473 -3.28 -17.10 2.16
N LYS A 474 -2.57 -17.32 3.28
CA LYS A 474 -1.22 -17.88 3.26
C LYS A 474 -1.18 -19.28 2.63
N THR A 475 -2.19 -20.14 2.85
CA THR A 475 -2.27 -21.46 2.21
C THR A 475 -2.50 -21.39 0.70
N VAL A 476 -3.11 -20.31 0.20
CA VAL A 476 -3.31 -20.04 -1.23
C VAL A 476 -2.07 -19.38 -1.87
N GLY A 477 -1.03 -19.07 -1.07
CA GLY A 477 0.18 -18.40 -1.56
C GLY A 477 0.09 -16.87 -1.57
N ILE A 478 -0.90 -16.28 -0.88
CA ILE A 478 -1.03 -14.83 -0.71
C ILE A 478 -0.56 -14.44 0.69
N PHE A 479 0.55 -13.72 0.76
CA PHE A 479 1.11 -13.19 2.00
C PHE A 479 0.52 -11.81 2.29
N CYS A 480 0.26 -11.53 3.56
CA CYS A 480 -0.31 -10.27 4.02
C CYS A 480 0.54 -9.69 5.14
N ILE A 481 1.01 -8.46 4.95
CA ILE A 481 1.81 -7.70 5.93
C ILE A 481 0.89 -7.00 6.94
N SER A 482 -0.23 -6.44 6.45
CA SER A 482 -1.19 -5.68 7.26
C SER A 482 -2.57 -6.38 7.32
N PRO A 483 -2.85 -7.18 8.37
CA PRO A 483 -4.06 -8.00 8.44
C PRO A 483 -5.36 -7.19 8.41
N GLN A 484 -5.37 -5.96 8.93
CA GLN A 484 -6.56 -5.11 8.95
C GLN A 484 -7.08 -4.77 7.54
N ARG A 485 -6.20 -4.71 6.53
CA ARG A 485 -6.60 -4.45 5.14
C ARG A 485 -7.38 -5.61 4.52
N ILE A 486 -7.37 -6.82 5.10
CA ILE A 486 -8.17 -7.97 4.63
C ILE A 486 -9.66 -7.63 4.67
N ASN A 487 -10.13 -7.00 5.75
CA ASN A 487 -11.53 -6.60 5.87
C ASN A 487 -11.91 -5.50 4.87
N ILE A 488 -10.98 -4.58 4.57
CA ILE A 488 -11.18 -3.52 3.57
C ILE A 488 -11.31 -4.14 2.16
N CYS A 489 -10.56 -5.20 1.87
CA CYS A 489 -10.64 -5.93 0.61
C CYS A 489 -12.05 -6.51 0.33
N GLY A 490 -12.86 -6.72 1.38
CA GLY A 490 -14.25 -7.15 1.24
C GLY A 490 -15.19 -6.08 0.65
N GLN A 491 -14.80 -4.80 0.69
CA GLN A 491 -15.56 -3.66 0.20
C GLN A 491 -15.17 -3.23 -1.22
N LEU A 492 -14.10 -3.81 -1.80
CA LEU A 492 -13.60 -3.42 -3.12
C LEU A 492 -14.69 -3.47 -4.18
N ASN A 493 -14.80 -2.39 -4.93
CA ASN A 493 -15.74 -2.23 -6.05
C ASN A 493 -15.04 -1.85 -7.36
N LEU A 494 -13.76 -1.49 -7.29
CA LEU A 494 -12.93 -1.20 -8.46
C LEU A 494 -11.54 -1.79 -8.27
N VAL A 495 -11.01 -2.44 -9.30
CA VAL A 495 -9.64 -2.93 -9.34
C VAL A 495 -8.92 -2.35 -10.55
N CYS A 496 -7.81 -1.66 -10.29
CA CYS A 496 -6.86 -1.22 -11.29
C CYS A 496 -5.85 -2.34 -11.57
N PHE A 497 -5.59 -2.61 -12.85
CA PHE A 497 -4.61 -3.59 -13.30
C PHE A 497 -3.54 -2.90 -14.15
N ASP A 498 -2.27 -3.19 -13.86
CA ASP A 498 -1.23 -2.95 -14.86
C ASP A 498 -1.36 -3.93 -16.03
N LYS A 499 -0.84 -3.55 -17.21
CA LYS A 499 -0.96 -4.35 -18.41
C LYS A 499 0.20 -5.33 -18.57
N THR A 500 1.44 -4.85 -18.49
CA THR A 500 2.64 -5.64 -18.83
C THR A 500 3.05 -6.44 -17.60
N GLY A 501 3.27 -7.73 -17.73
CA GLY A 501 3.65 -8.60 -16.61
C GLY A 501 2.55 -8.88 -15.58
N THR A 502 1.46 -8.09 -15.59
CA THR A 502 0.24 -8.36 -14.84
C THR A 502 -0.82 -9.09 -15.69
N LEU A 503 -1.40 -8.44 -16.72
CA LEU A 503 -2.43 -9.03 -17.59
C LEU A 503 -1.82 -9.86 -18.73
N THR A 504 -0.68 -9.41 -19.27
CA THR A 504 0.11 -10.10 -20.30
C THR A 504 1.29 -10.83 -19.66
N GLU A 505 1.87 -11.79 -20.38
CA GLU A 505 3.11 -12.46 -20.00
C GLU A 505 4.29 -11.46 -19.95
N ASP A 506 5.36 -11.84 -19.24
CA ASP A 506 6.60 -11.09 -19.15
C ASP A 506 7.43 -11.29 -20.42
N GLY A 507 7.31 -10.37 -21.37
CA GLY A 507 8.11 -10.40 -22.60
C GLY A 507 7.37 -9.92 -23.84
N LEU A 508 8.11 -9.81 -24.93
CA LEU A 508 7.62 -9.47 -26.27
C LEU A 508 8.03 -10.59 -27.21
N ASP A 509 7.07 -11.21 -27.88
CA ASP A 509 7.36 -12.19 -28.91
C ASP A 509 7.43 -11.50 -30.27
N LEU A 510 8.44 -11.85 -31.08
CA LEU A 510 8.51 -11.39 -32.46
C LEU A 510 7.42 -12.10 -33.26
N TRP A 511 6.46 -11.32 -33.79
CA TRP A 511 5.41 -11.84 -34.67
C TRP A 511 5.88 -11.87 -36.12
N GLY A 512 6.60 -10.84 -36.56
CA GLY A 512 7.19 -10.81 -37.90
C GLY A 512 7.89 -9.50 -38.23
N ILE A 513 8.51 -9.45 -39.40
CA ILE A 513 9.14 -8.24 -39.96
C ILE A 513 8.45 -7.83 -41.26
N GLN A 514 8.36 -6.52 -41.50
CA GLN A 514 7.81 -5.98 -42.73
C GLN A 514 8.74 -4.95 -43.34
N ARG A 515 9.48 -5.39 -44.36
CA ARG A 515 10.53 -4.62 -45.03
C ARG A 515 9.94 -3.74 -46.13
N VAL A 516 10.62 -2.63 -46.43
CA VAL A 516 10.27 -1.71 -47.53
C VAL A 516 11.24 -1.89 -48.68
N GLN A 517 10.70 -2.05 -49.88
CA GLN A 517 11.47 -2.04 -51.13
C GLN A 517 10.67 -1.31 -52.21
N ASN A 518 11.31 -0.40 -52.97
CA ASN A 518 10.66 0.38 -54.02
C ASN A 518 9.36 1.10 -53.56
N MET A 519 9.39 1.76 -52.40
CA MET A 519 8.26 2.54 -51.85
C MET A 519 7.01 1.74 -51.47
N ARG A 520 7.11 0.42 -51.34
CA ARG A 520 6.01 -0.44 -50.89
C ARG A 520 6.47 -1.38 -49.79
N PHE A 521 5.56 -1.71 -48.87
CA PHE A 521 5.79 -2.79 -47.94
C PHE A 521 5.76 -4.15 -48.66
N LEU A 522 6.74 -4.99 -48.34
CA LEU A 522 6.72 -6.41 -48.71
C LEU A 522 5.73 -7.17 -47.85
N LEU A 523 5.44 -8.43 -48.20
CA LEU A 523 4.62 -9.30 -47.36
C LEU A 523 5.30 -9.50 -45.98
N PRO A 524 4.52 -9.67 -44.89
CA PRO A 524 5.08 -9.96 -43.57
C PRO A 524 5.88 -11.27 -43.61
N GLU A 525 7.09 -11.25 -43.09
CA GLU A 525 7.97 -12.42 -43.00
C GLU A 525 8.12 -12.84 -41.53
N GLU A 526 7.71 -14.07 -41.19
CA GLU A 526 7.85 -14.62 -39.83
C GLU A 526 9.28 -15.13 -39.55
N ASN A 527 9.96 -15.68 -40.57
CA ASN A 527 11.31 -16.25 -40.44
C ASN A 527 12.40 -15.27 -40.89
N VAL A 528 13.10 -14.67 -39.92
CA VAL A 528 14.20 -13.71 -40.17
C VAL A 528 15.51 -14.41 -40.59
N CYS A 529 15.65 -15.72 -40.33
CA CYS A 529 16.90 -16.49 -40.53
C CYS A 529 17.17 -16.98 -41.97
N ASN A 530 16.49 -16.49 -43.00
CA ASN A 530 16.77 -16.89 -44.39
C ASN A 530 18.18 -16.43 -44.83
N GLU A 531 18.96 -17.29 -45.50
CA GLU A 531 20.34 -17.01 -45.97
C GLU A 531 20.47 -15.71 -46.78
N MET A 532 19.42 -15.36 -47.55
CA MET A 532 19.37 -14.15 -48.36
C MET A 532 19.21 -12.85 -47.53
N LEU A 533 18.67 -12.94 -46.31
CA LEU A 533 18.41 -11.81 -45.41
C LEU A 533 19.55 -11.53 -44.44
N VAL A 534 20.43 -12.50 -44.19
CA VAL A 534 21.55 -12.38 -43.22
C VAL A 534 22.49 -11.21 -43.59
N LYS A 535 22.75 -10.98 -44.89
CA LYS A 535 23.56 -9.83 -45.36
C LYS A 535 22.76 -8.55 -45.60
N SER A 536 21.45 -8.54 -45.29
CA SER A 536 20.63 -7.35 -45.50
C SER A 536 20.96 -6.26 -44.47
N GLN A 537 20.84 -5.00 -44.90
CA GLN A 537 20.98 -3.85 -44.01
C GLN A 537 19.94 -3.85 -42.87
N PHE A 538 18.79 -4.52 -43.07
CA PHE A 538 17.71 -4.60 -42.09
C PHE A 538 18.11 -5.50 -40.91
N VAL A 539 18.66 -6.68 -41.20
CA VAL A 539 19.20 -7.60 -40.18
C VAL A 539 20.44 -7.00 -39.52
N ALA A 540 21.30 -6.31 -40.27
CA ALA A 540 22.43 -5.57 -39.69
C ALA A 540 21.97 -4.49 -38.68
N CYS A 541 20.87 -3.81 -38.96
CA CYS A 541 20.25 -2.85 -38.03
C CYS A 541 19.74 -3.57 -36.76
N MET A 542 18.99 -4.67 -36.90
CA MET A 542 18.53 -5.48 -35.74
C MET A 542 19.69 -6.01 -34.89
N ALA A 543 20.79 -6.42 -35.54
CA ALA A 543 21.97 -6.96 -34.89
C ALA A 543 22.83 -5.90 -34.18
N THR A 544 22.80 -4.63 -34.59
CA THR A 544 23.70 -3.59 -34.06
C THR A 544 23.00 -2.55 -33.19
N CYS A 545 21.74 -2.23 -33.47
CA CYS A 545 20.93 -1.31 -32.67
C CYS A 545 20.39 -2.03 -31.43
N HIS A 546 21.23 -2.32 -30.45
CA HIS A 546 20.80 -2.86 -29.16
C HIS A 546 21.65 -2.36 -28.00
N SER A 547 21.12 -2.49 -26.78
CA SER A 547 21.88 -2.25 -25.53
C SER A 547 22.33 -3.55 -24.84
N LEU A 548 22.27 -4.70 -25.52
CA LEU A 548 22.66 -6.00 -24.97
C LEU A 548 24.14 -6.03 -24.58
N THR A 549 24.40 -6.74 -23.49
CA THR A 549 25.74 -7.02 -22.95
C THR A 549 25.83 -8.49 -22.54
N LYS A 550 27.04 -9.03 -22.43
CA LYS A 550 27.26 -10.42 -22.02
C LYS A 550 27.75 -10.44 -20.58
N ILE A 551 26.94 -10.98 -19.67
CA ILE A 551 27.24 -11.11 -18.24
C ILE A 551 27.46 -12.60 -17.95
N GLU A 552 28.64 -12.97 -17.45
CA GLU A 552 29.01 -14.37 -17.16
C GLU A 552 28.77 -15.34 -18.33
N GLY A 553 28.85 -14.84 -19.57
CA GLY A 553 28.60 -15.64 -20.77
C GLY A 553 27.15 -15.64 -21.29
N VAL A 554 26.21 -15.10 -20.52
CA VAL A 554 24.78 -15.01 -20.88
C VAL A 554 24.46 -13.62 -21.43
N LEU A 555 23.69 -13.55 -22.52
CA LEU A 555 23.18 -12.29 -23.06
C LEU A 555 22.14 -11.68 -22.11
N SER A 556 22.34 -10.42 -21.77
CA SER A 556 21.45 -9.69 -20.87
C SER A 556 21.22 -8.26 -21.36
N GLY A 557 19.99 -7.76 -21.20
CA GLY A 557 19.56 -6.42 -21.57
C GLY A 557 18.05 -6.36 -21.77
N ASP A 558 17.56 -5.32 -22.46
CA ASP A 558 16.13 -5.10 -22.67
C ASP A 558 15.47 -6.32 -23.33
N PRO A 559 14.29 -6.81 -22.86
CA PRO A 559 13.68 -8.02 -23.39
C PRO A 559 13.33 -7.90 -24.88
N LEU A 560 13.01 -6.69 -25.34
CA LEU A 560 12.76 -6.39 -26.74
C LEU A 560 14.02 -6.60 -27.58
N ASP A 561 15.15 -6.09 -27.09
CA ASP A 561 16.44 -6.21 -27.75
C ASP A 561 16.90 -7.67 -27.75
N LEU A 562 16.68 -8.36 -26.64
CA LEU A 562 17.03 -9.76 -26.45
C LEU A 562 16.24 -10.65 -27.41
N LYS A 563 14.91 -10.45 -27.51
CA LYS A 563 14.04 -11.19 -28.44
C LYS A 563 14.35 -10.87 -29.90
N MET A 564 14.67 -9.62 -30.20
CA MET A 564 15.13 -9.22 -31.54
C MET A 564 16.45 -9.92 -31.91
N PHE A 565 17.39 -10.02 -30.98
CA PHE A 565 18.70 -10.63 -31.19
C PHE A 565 18.64 -12.17 -31.22
N GLU A 566 17.81 -12.78 -30.38
CA GLU A 566 17.48 -14.22 -30.40
C GLU A 566 16.85 -14.61 -31.74
N ALA A 567 15.93 -13.79 -32.25
CA ALA A 567 15.23 -14.07 -33.51
C ALA A 567 16.13 -14.07 -34.75
N ILE A 568 17.22 -13.29 -34.75
CA ILE A 568 18.21 -13.30 -35.84
C ILE A 568 19.27 -14.40 -35.67
N GLY A 569 19.48 -14.90 -34.45
CA GLY A 569 20.47 -15.94 -34.15
C GLY A 569 21.94 -15.50 -34.27
N TRP A 570 22.22 -14.20 -34.20
CA TRP A 570 23.60 -13.67 -34.29
C TRP A 570 24.36 -13.87 -32.98
N ILE A 571 25.69 -13.74 -33.04
CA ILE A 571 26.59 -13.88 -31.89
C ILE A 571 27.18 -12.52 -31.55
N LEU A 572 27.04 -12.11 -30.29
CA LEU A 572 27.64 -10.91 -29.72
C LEU A 572 28.99 -11.26 -29.08
N GLU A 573 30.06 -10.61 -29.53
CA GLU A 573 31.40 -10.69 -28.95
C GLU A 573 31.80 -9.33 -28.38
N GLU A 574 31.93 -9.29 -27.05
CA GLU A 574 32.51 -8.16 -26.33
C GLU A 574 33.98 -8.50 -26.01
N ALA A 575 34.84 -7.48 -25.96
CA ALA A 575 36.24 -7.65 -25.56
C ALA A 575 36.33 -8.21 -24.13
N THR A 576 37.21 -9.19 -23.91
CA THR A 576 37.38 -9.79 -22.58
C THR A 576 38.17 -8.86 -21.64
N GLU A 577 38.03 -9.10 -20.33
CA GLU A 577 38.63 -8.28 -19.26
C GLU A 577 40.16 -8.17 -19.39
N GLU A 578 40.82 -9.21 -19.87
CA GLU A 578 42.27 -9.26 -20.12
C GLU A 578 42.69 -8.46 -21.36
N GLU A 579 41.88 -8.46 -22.43
CA GLU A 579 42.15 -7.77 -23.69
C GLU A 579 42.00 -6.25 -23.57
N THR A 580 41.11 -5.80 -22.68
CA THR A 580 40.84 -4.38 -22.42
C THR A 580 42.00 -3.68 -21.68
N ALA A 581 42.81 -4.44 -20.94
CA ALA A 581 43.94 -3.93 -20.15
C ALA A 581 45.24 -3.73 -20.96
N LEU A 582 45.40 -4.43 -22.10
CA LEU A 582 46.68 -4.55 -22.80
C LEU A 582 46.83 -3.69 -24.07
N HIS A 583 45.75 -3.12 -24.62
CA HIS A 583 45.80 -2.42 -25.91
C HIS A 583 45.37 -0.94 -25.85
N ASN A 584 46.20 -0.08 -26.43
CA ASN A 584 45.84 1.30 -26.75
C ASN A 584 44.75 1.32 -27.83
N ARG A 585 43.60 1.93 -27.50
CA ARG A 585 42.40 2.19 -28.32
C ARG A 585 41.64 0.97 -28.89
N ILE A 586 40.69 0.52 -28.08
CA ILE A 586 39.26 0.31 -28.42
C ILE A 586 38.99 -0.75 -29.49
N MET A 587 38.86 -2.01 -29.04
CA MET A 587 38.15 -3.03 -29.81
C MET A 587 36.64 -2.75 -29.65
N PRO A 588 35.90 -2.39 -30.72
CA PRO A 588 34.46 -2.21 -30.64
C PRO A 588 33.78 -3.55 -30.35
N THR A 589 32.63 -3.52 -29.69
CA THR A 589 31.75 -4.71 -29.60
C THR A 589 31.42 -5.20 -31.00
N VAL A 590 31.70 -6.47 -31.29
CA VAL A 590 31.52 -7.06 -32.63
C VAL A 590 30.31 -7.99 -32.62
N VAL A 591 29.49 -7.89 -33.67
CA VAL A 591 28.40 -8.84 -33.93
C VAL A 591 28.68 -9.60 -35.22
N ARG A 592 28.46 -10.92 -35.18
CA ARG A 592 28.72 -11.81 -36.33
C ARG A 592 27.62 -12.87 -36.51
N PRO A 593 27.31 -13.27 -37.76
CA PRO A 593 26.38 -14.37 -38.02
C PRO A 593 27.03 -15.74 -37.70
N PRO A 594 26.24 -16.78 -37.38
CA PRO A 594 26.72 -18.15 -37.23
C PRO A 594 27.34 -18.68 -38.53
N LYS A 595 28.43 -19.47 -38.41
CA LYS A 595 29.16 -20.05 -39.56
C LYS A 595 28.32 -20.93 -40.49
N GLN A 596 27.17 -21.43 -40.03
CA GLN A 596 26.27 -22.31 -40.78
C GLN A 596 25.31 -21.56 -41.74
N LEU A 597 25.19 -20.23 -41.63
CA LEU A 597 24.23 -19.41 -42.40
C LEU A 597 24.89 -18.58 -43.52
N LEU A 598 26.18 -18.80 -43.79
CA LEU A 598 26.92 -18.10 -44.83
C LEU A 598 26.92 -18.94 -46.12
N PRO A 599 26.62 -18.35 -47.30
CA PRO A 599 26.70 -19.08 -48.56
C PRO A 599 28.14 -19.55 -48.83
N GLU A 600 28.31 -20.83 -49.21
CA GLU A 600 29.57 -21.36 -49.70
C GLU A 600 30.03 -20.55 -50.92
N SER A 601 31.23 -19.99 -50.87
CA SER A 601 31.84 -19.31 -52.02
C SER A 601 32.21 -20.33 -53.09
N LEU A 602 31.63 -20.22 -54.28
CA LEU A 602 32.11 -20.90 -55.50
C LEU A 602 33.58 -20.49 -55.74
N PRO A 603 34.52 -21.44 -55.90
CA PRO A 603 35.91 -21.11 -56.21
C PRO A 603 35.98 -20.53 -57.62
N ALA A 604 36.48 -19.29 -57.74
CA ALA A 604 36.80 -18.70 -59.03
C ALA A 604 38.06 -19.38 -59.58
N GLU A 605 37.96 -20.02 -60.74
CA GLU A 605 39.10 -20.48 -61.51
C GLU A 605 39.90 -19.25 -61.97
N ASN A 606 41.03 -18.98 -61.32
CA ASN A 606 42.24 -18.41 -61.88
C ASN A 606 43.36 -18.54 -60.84
N GLU A 607 44.12 -19.61 -60.95
CA GLU A 607 45.37 -19.80 -60.22
C GLU A 607 46.41 -18.81 -60.77
N GLU A 608 46.87 -17.86 -59.95
CA GLU A 608 48.29 -17.49 -59.80
C GLU A 608 48.49 -16.41 -58.73
N MET A 609 49.16 -16.81 -57.63
CA MET A 609 49.73 -16.00 -56.54
C MET A 609 48.80 -15.06 -55.75
N GLU A 610 48.13 -15.58 -54.72
CA GLU A 610 47.61 -14.74 -53.62
C GLU A 610 48.00 -15.26 -52.22
N LEU A 611 48.49 -14.30 -51.44
CA LEU A 611 48.89 -14.37 -50.05
C LEU A 611 47.63 -14.57 -49.18
N PHE A 612 47.46 -15.72 -48.54
CA PHE A 612 46.55 -15.98 -47.39
C PHE A 612 45.35 -14.99 -47.24
N GLU A 613 44.40 -14.98 -48.19
CA GLU A 613 43.09 -14.36 -47.92
C GLU A 613 42.24 -15.36 -47.13
N LEU A 614 42.14 -15.13 -45.81
CA LEU A 614 41.11 -15.75 -44.96
C LEU A 614 39.72 -15.45 -45.56
N PRO A 615 38.77 -16.42 -45.59
CA PRO A 615 37.43 -16.17 -46.07
C PRO A 615 36.82 -15.01 -45.29
N ALA A 616 36.36 -13.97 -46.00
CA ALA A 616 35.86 -12.73 -45.41
C ALA A 616 34.66 -13.00 -44.49
N ILE A 617 34.91 -13.12 -43.19
CA ILE A 617 33.88 -13.23 -42.16
C ILE A 617 33.15 -11.90 -42.10
N TYR A 618 31.83 -11.91 -42.28
CA TYR A 618 31.01 -10.70 -42.22
C TYR A 618 30.84 -10.27 -40.76
N GLU A 619 31.68 -9.34 -40.30
CA GLU A 619 31.72 -8.85 -38.93
C GLU A 619 31.40 -7.35 -38.88
N ILE A 620 30.51 -6.96 -37.96
CA ILE A 620 30.11 -5.57 -37.77
C ILE A 620 30.56 -5.10 -36.40
N GLY A 621 31.41 -4.06 -36.37
CA GLY A 621 31.84 -3.41 -35.14
C GLY A 621 30.94 -2.23 -34.78
N ILE A 622 30.45 -2.19 -33.54
CA ILE A 622 29.68 -1.07 -33.00
C ILE A 622 30.63 0.04 -32.53
N VAL A 623 30.59 1.19 -33.22
CA VAL A 623 31.52 2.31 -32.98
C VAL A 623 31.03 3.24 -31.87
N ARG A 624 29.74 3.62 -31.91
CA ARG A 624 29.12 4.52 -30.94
C ARG A 624 27.64 4.23 -30.82
N GLN A 625 27.14 4.15 -29.60
CA GLN A 625 25.71 3.96 -29.32
C GLN A 625 25.10 5.23 -28.73
N PHE A 626 23.97 5.67 -29.28
CA PHE A 626 23.06 6.63 -28.68
C PHE A 626 21.86 5.85 -28.13
N PRO A 627 21.85 5.60 -26.82
CA PRO A 627 20.85 4.72 -26.25
C PRO A 627 19.46 5.34 -26.32
N PHE A 628 18.48 4.45 -26.08
CA PHE A 628 17.09 4.84 -26.01
C PHE A 628 16.88 5.91 -24.94
N ALA A 629 16.20 6.99 -25.31
CA ALA A 629 15.76 8.03 -24.38
C ALA A 629 14.24 8.14 -24.45
N SER A 630 13.54 7.95 -23.32
CA SER A 630 12.07 7.91 -23.28
C SER A 630 11.41 9.20 -23.78
N ALA A 631 12.05 10.36 -23.59
CA ALA A 631 11.57 11.64 -24.13
C ALA A 631 11.69 11.72 -25.66
N LEU A 632 12.71 11.08 -26.26
CA LEU A 632 12.95 11.06 -27.71
C LEU A 632 12.34 9.85 -28.42
N GLN A 633 12.00 8.79 -27.67
CA GLN A 633 11.38 7.55 -28.12
C GLN A 633 12.15 6.79 -29.22
N ARG A 634 13.49 6.92 -29.24
CA ARG A 634 14.36 6.28 -30.25
C ARG A 634 15.77 6.01 -29.73
N MET A 635 16.46 5.10 -30.41
CA MET A 635 17.87 4.71 -30.24
C MET A 635 18.56 4.75 -31.60
N SER A 636 19.83 5.14 -31.62
CA SER A 636 20.66 5.09 -32.84
C SER A 636 22.05 4.55 -32.54
N VAL A 637 22.66 3.87 -33.51
CA VAL A 637 23.99 3.29 -33.39
C VAL A 637 24.78 3.60 -34.65
N VAL A 638 26.04 3.99 -34.50
CA VAL A 638 26.99 4.07 -35.59
C VAL A 638 27.81 2.79 -35.58
N ALA A 639 27.74 2.05 -36.68
CA ALA A 639 28.39 0.77 -36.87
C ALA A 639 29.29 0.80 -38.11
N LYS A 640 30.24 -0.14 -38.16
CA LYS A 640 31.18 -0.27 -39.26
C LYS A 640 31.40 -1.75 -39.55
N VAL A 641 31.15 -2.16 -40.79
CA VAL A 641 31.59 -3.48 -41.28
C VAL A 641 33.12 -3.47 -41.30
N LEU A 642 33.77 -4.43 -40.63
CA LEU A 642 35.22 -4.37 -40.40
C LEU A 642 36.04 -4.42 -41.70
N THR A 643 35.50 -5.04 -42.75
CA THR A 643 36.11 -5.10 -44.09
C THR A 643 35.94 -3.81 -44.90
N GLU A 644 34.98 -2.95 -44.55
CA GLU A 644 34.69 -1.72 -45.29
C GLU A 644 35.29 -0.47 -44.62
N LYS A 645 35.62 0.56 -45.42
CA LYS A 645 36.07 1.85 -44.88
C LYS A 645 34.92 2.78 -44.48
N LYS A 646 33.68 2.48 -44.88
CA LYS A 646 32.49 3.32 -44.65
C LYS A 646 31.83 2.96 -43.32
N MET A 647 31.17 3.94 -42.71
CA MET A 647 30.37 3.75 -41.50
C MET A 647 28.89 3.92 -41.82
N ASP A 648 28.06 3.12 -41.18
CA ASP A 648 26.61 3.18 -41.29
C ASP A 648 26.02 3.65 -39.97
N ALA A 649 25.01 4.51 -40.06
CA ALA A 649 24.17 4.87 -38.92
C ALA A 649 22.87 4.07 -39.02
N TYR A 650 22.53 3.35 -37.96
CA TYR A 650 21.29 2.62 -37.80
C TYR A 650 20.44 3.28 -36.71
N MET A 651 19.12 3.22 -36.87
CA MET A 651 18.17 3.79 -35.92
C MET A 651 16.99 2.83 -35.76
N LYS A 652 16.52 2.70 -34.51
CA LYS A 652 15.25 2.06 -34.16
C LYS A 652 14.44 2.93 -33.21
N GLY A 653 13.13 2.91 -33.32
CA GLY A 653 12.27 3.69 -32.42
C GLY A 653 10.79 3.65 -32.75
N ALA A 654 10.04 4.56 -32.12
CA ALA A 654 8.63 4.75 -32.41
C ALA A 654 8.41 5.06 -33.90
N PRO A 655 7.48 4.37 -34.60
CA PRO A 655 7.32 4.51 -36.04
C PRO A 655 7.16 5.94 -36.55
N GLU A 656 6.32 6.75 -35.90
CA GLU A 656 6.08 8.13 -36.30
C GLU A 656 7.31 9.03 -36.12
N VAL A 657 8.07 8.82 -35.04
CA VAL A 657 9.29 9.58 -34.77
C VAL A 657 10.39 9.24 -35.77
N VAL A 658 10.57 7.95 -36.07
CA VAL A 658 11.55 7.50 -37.06
C VAL A 658 11.16 7.96 -38.46
N ALA A 659 9.88 7.84 -38.84
CA ALA A 659 9.38 8.31 -40.12
C ALA A 659 9.58 9.82 -40.30
N GLY A 660 9.34 10.62 -39.26
CA GLY A 660 9.58 12.07 -39.28
C GLY A 660 11.06 12.50 -39.42
N LEU A 661 12.00 11.58 -39.16
CA LEU A 661 13.45 11.80 -39.34
C LEU A 661 13.99 11.18 -40.64
N CYS A 662 13.16 10.40 -41.34
CA CYS A 662 13.51 9.80 -42.62
C CYS A 662 13.23 10.74 -43.79
N ARG A 663 13.87 10.45 -44.94
CA ARG A 663 13.55 11.13 -46.19
C ARG A 663 12.13 10.76 -46.61
N PRO A 664 11.27 11.72 -46.97
CA PRO A 664 9.88 11.44 -47.37
C PRO A 664 9.83 10.54 -48.63
N GLU A 665 10.87 10.58 -49.46
CA GLU A 665 11.05 9.72 -50.63
C GLU A 665 11.34 8.25 -50.32
N THR A 666 11.50 7.86 -49.05
CA THR A 666 11.75 6.47 -48.63
C THR A 666 10.60 5.86 -47.82
N VAL A 667 9.69 6.71 -47.33
CA VAL A 667 8.54 6.29 -46.52
C VAL A 667 7.41 5.85 -47.46
N PRO A 668 6.87 4.63 -47.32
CA PRO A 668 5.75 4.17 -48.15
C PRO A 668 4.50 5.06 -48.00
N ILE A 669 3.73 5.19 -49.07
CA ILE A 669 2.51 6.04 -49.09
C ILE A 669 1.42 5.45 -48.16
N ASP A 670 1.43 4.14 -47.96
CA ASP A 670 0.54 3.37 -47.11
C ASP A 670 1.05 3.21 -45.66
N PHE A 671 2.12 3.92 -45.27
CA PHE A 671 2.73 3.84 -43.94
C PHE A 671 1.74 4.02 -42.78
N GLU A 672 0.96 5.10 -42.80
CA GLU A 672 0.00 5.39 -41.71
C GLU A 672 -1.05 4.30 -41.58
N LYS A 673 -1.58 3.84 -42.72
CA LYS A 673 -2.60 2.78 -42.75
C LYS A 673 -2.07 1.45 -42.22
N VAL A 674 -0.89 1.02 -42.67
CA VAL A 674 -0.28 -0.25 -42.20
C VAL A 674 0.06 -0.19 -40.72
N LEU A 675 0.59 0.95 -40.26
CA LEU A 675 0.85 1.17 -38.84
C LEU A 675 -0.44 1.11 -38.00
N GLU A 676 -1.50 1.76 -38.48
CA GLU A 676 -2.80 1.74 -37.84
C GLU A 676 -3.40 0.33 -37.78
N ASP A 677 -3.34 -0.43 -38.87
CA ASP A 677 -3.83 -1.81 -38.95
C ASP A 677 -3.15 -2.73 -37.90
N TYR A 678 -1.82 -2.62 -37.73
CA TYR A 678 -1.11 -3.40 -36.72
C TYR A 678 -1.35 -2.92 -35.29
N THR A 679 -1.43 -1.60 -35.08
CA THR A 679 -1.63 -1.05 -33.74
C THR A 679 -3.06 -1.25 -33.23
N THR A 680 -4.06 -1.26 -34.11
CA THR A 680 -5.46 -1.64 -33.79
C THR A 680 -5.61 -3.12 -33.48
N GLN A 681 -4.78 -3.98 -34.08
CA GLN A 681 -4.67 -5.40 -33.73
C GLN A 681 -3.89 -5.66 -32.43
N GLY A 682 -3.39 -4.61 -31.77
CA GLY A 682 -2.69 -4.74 -30.47
C GLY A 682 -1.21 -5.11 -30.58
N PHE A 683 -0.64 -5.10 -31.79
CA PHE A 683 0.78 -5.32 -31.95
C PHE A 683 1.60 -4.10 -31.55
N ARG A 684 2.78 -4.36 -30.97
CA ARG A 684 3.81 -3.37 -30.74
C ARG A 684 4.68 -3.26 -31.98
N VAL A 685 4.64 -2.10 -32.62
CA VAL A 685 5.35 -1.85 -33.88
C VAL A 685 6.56 -0.96 -33.63
N ILE A 686 7.71 -1.31 -34.22
CA ILE A 686 8.96 -0.53 -34.17
C ILE A 686 9.46 -0.29 -35.57
N ALA A 687 9.84 0.95 -35.88
CA ALA A 687 10.44 1.26 -37.17
C ALA A 687 11.97 1.21 -37.12
N LEU A 688 12.56 0.82 -38.25
CA LEU A 688 13.99 0.86 -38.49
C LEU A 688 14.32 1.86 -39.61
N ALA A 689 15.43 2.55 -39.45
CA ALA A 689 16.00 3.42 -40.48
C ALA A 689 17.52 3.25 -40.56
N HIS A 690 18.11 3.48 -41.73
CA HIS A 690 19.56 3.47 -41.92
C HIS A 690 20.04 4.68 -42.70
N ARG A 691 21.31 5.05 -42.55
CA ARG A 691 21.96 6.08 -43.36
C ARG A 691 23.43 5.80 -43.52
N LYS A 692 23.90 5.83 -44.76
CA LYS A 692 25.33 5.75 -45.08
C LYS A 692 26.01 7.07 -44.73
N LEU A 693 27.02 7.05 -43.86
CA LEU A 693 27.79 8.24 -43.49
C LEU A 693 28.90 8.53 -44.51
N GLU A 694 29.31 9.80 -44.59
CA GLU A 694 30.37 10.23 -45.50
C GLU A 694 31.72 9.57 -45.16
N SER A 695 32.49 9.21 -46.20
CA SER A 695 33.79 8.52 -46.08
C SER A 695 34.88 9.33 -45.36
N LYS A 696 34.67 10.63 -45.12
CA LYS A 696 35.61 11.53 -44.43
C LYS A 696 35.45 11.55 -42.90
N LEU A 697 34.44 10.87 -42.34
CA LEU A 697 34.29 10.78 -40.88
C LEU A 697 35.31 9.81 -40.28
N THR A 698 36.28 10.36 -39.55
CA THR A 698 37.17 9.57 -38.70
C THR A 698 36.49 9.18 -37.38
N TRP A 699 36.90 8.04 -36.81
CA TRP A 699 36.41 7.50 -35.54
C TRP A 699 36.33 8.55 -34.42
N HIS A 700 37.37 9.39 -34.29
CA HIS A 700 37.43 10.48 -33.32
C HIS A 700 36.34 11.54 -33.49
N LYS A 701 36.01 11.89 -34.74
CA LYS A 701 34.95 12.87 -35.01
C LYS A 701 33.59 12.29 -34.64
N VAL A 702 33.37 11.00 -34.88
CA VAL A 702 32.13 10.30 -34.54
C VAL A 702 31.83 10.36 -33.04
N GLN A 703 32.84 10.33 -32.16
CA GLN A 703 32.64 10.42 -30.70
C GLN A 703 32.17 11.82 -30.23
N ASN A 704 32.46 12.88 -31.00
CA ASN A 704 32.14 14.26 -30.61
C ASN A 704 30.96 14.87 -31.38
N ILE A 705 30.42 14.15 -32.37
CA ILE A 705 29.25 14.62 -33.13
C ILE A 705 27.99 14.60 -32.26
N SER A 706 27.12 15.60 -32.42
CA SER A 706 25.83 15.66 -31.75
C SER A 706 24.87 14.61 -32.28
N ARG A 707 23.96 14.14 -31.42
CA ARG A 707 22.94 13.14 -31.76
C ARG A 707 22.10 13.56 -32.97
N ASP A 708 21.63 14.81 -32.99
CA ASP A 708 20.76 15.33 -34.05
C ASP A 708 21.43 15.32 -35.44
N ALA A 709 22.74 15.55 -35.53
CA ALA A 709 23.45 15.50 -36.81
C ALA A 709 23.50 14.07 -37.40
N ILE A 710 23.47 13.05 -36.55
CA ILE A 710 23.47 11.65 -36.96
C ILE A 710 22.05 11.20 -37.35
N GLU A 711 21.04 11.69 -36.66
CA GLU A 711 19.66 11.21 -36.76
C GLU A 711 18.83 11.85 -37.89
N ASN A 712 19.36 12.81 -38.65
CA ASN A 712 18.63 13.50 -39.73
C ASN A 712 18.77 12.81 -41.11
N ASN A 713 17.77 12.96 -41.99
CA ASN A 713 17.82 12.48 -43.39
C ASN A 713 18.14 10.98 -43.55
N MET A 714 17.55 10.14 -42.68
CA MET A 714 17.71 8.69 -42.72
C MET A 714 16.85 8.05 -43.83
N ASP A 715 17.18 6.84 -44.27
CA ASP A 715 16.40 6.05 -45.21
C ASP A 715 15.55 5.03 -44.43
N PHE A 716 14.23 5.07 -44.64
CA PHE A 716 13.29 4.19 -43.97
C PHE A 716 13.41 2.74 -44.47
N MET A 717 13.52 1.77 -43.56
CA MET A 717 13.77 0.38 -43.92
C MET A 717 12.55 -0.53 -43.79
N GLY A 718 11.70 -0.28 -42.80
CA GLY A 718 10.56 -1.14 -42.49
C GLY A 718 10.21 -1.18 -41.01
N LEU A 719 9.32 -2.13 -40.67
CA LEU A 719 8.70 -2.29 -39.37
C LEU A 719 9.01 -3.67 -38.78
N ILE A 720 9.18 -3.72 -37.46
CA ILE A 720 9.21 -4.95 -36.65
C ILE A 720 7.89 -5.02 -35.90
N ILE A 721 7.18 -6.14 -36.03
CA ILE A 721 5.90 -6.39 -35.36
C ILE A 721 6.14 -7.37 -34.21
N MET A 722 5.78 -6.95 -33.00
CA MET A 722 5.87 -7.76 -31.78
C MET A 722 4.51 -7.88 -31.10
N GLN A 723 4.28 -8.98 -30.39
CA GLN A 723 3.03 -9.23 -29.69
C GLN A 723 3.27 -9.37 -28.18
N ASN A 724 2.40 -8.74 -27.38
CA ASN A 724 2.29 -9.03 -25.95
C ASN A 724 1.21 -10.08 -25.75
N LYS A 725 1.60 -11.29 -25.40
CA LYS A 725 0.65 -12.40 -25.23
C LYS A 725 -0.11 -12.26 -23.91
N LEU A 726 -1.43 -12.44 -23.94
CA LEU A 726 -2.26 -12.48 -22.73
C LEU A 726 -1.98 -13.75 -21.92
N LYS A 727 -1.95 -13.62 -20.59
CA LYS A 727 -1.92 -14.80 -19.71
C LYS A 727 -3.22 -15.58 -19.87
N GLN A 728 -3.12 -16.92 -19.90
CA GLN A 728 -4.27 -17.80 -20.12
C GLN A 728 -5.39 -17.63 -19.07
N GLU A 729 -5.04 -17.28 -17.83
CA GLU A 729 -6.01 -17.08 -16.74
C GLU A 729 -6.75 -15.73 -16.81
N THR A 730 -6.20 -14.74 -17.54
CA THR A 730 -6.67 -13.35 -17.48
C THR A 730 -8.15 -13.20 -17.87
N PRO A 731 -8.62 -13.73 -19.01
CA PRO A 731 -10.01 -13.53 -19.44
C PRO A 731 -11.03 -14.13 -18.45
N ALA A 732 -10.76 -15.32 -17.93
CA ALA A 732 -11.66 -16.01 -16.98
C ALA A 732 -11.78 -15.24 -15.65
N VAL A 733 -10.68 -14.67 -15.16
CA VAL A 733 -10.70 -13.86 -13.93
C VAL A 733 -11.44 -12.54 -14.12
N LEU A 734 -11.29 -11.88 -15.27
CA LEU A 734 -12.03 -10.64 -15.57
C LEU A 734 -13.53 -10.90 -15.73
N GLU A 735 -13.91 -12.05 -16.30
CA GLU A 735 -15.32 -12.48 -16.36
C GLU A 735 -15.92 -12.68 -14.96
N ASP A 736 -15.17 -13.31 -14.04
CA ASP A 736 -15.56 -13.47 -12.63
C ASP A 736 -15.77 -12.11 -11.92
N LEU A 737 -14.91 -11.12 -12.20
CA LEU A 737 -15.04 -9.77 -11.66
C LEU A 737 -16.24 -9.02 -12.25
N HIS A 738 -16.49 -9.18 -13.55
CA HIS A 738 -17.65 -8.60 -14.23
C HIS A 738 -18.97 -9.18 -13.69
N LYS A 739 -19.05 -10.50 -13.50
CA LYS A 739 -20.19 -11.19 -12.86
C LYS A 739 -20.44 -10.68 -11.44
N ALA A 740 -19.38 -10.28 -10.74
CA ALA A 740 -19.45 -9.70 -9.40
C ALA A 740 -19.70 -8.19 -9.36
N ASN A 741 -19.97 -7.54 -10.50
CA ASN A 741 -20.14 -6.10 -10.65
C ASN A 741 -18.96 -5.30 -10.05
N ILE A 742 -17.74 -5.82 -10.20
CA ILE A 742 -16.51 -5.14 -9.82
C ILE A 742 -15.94 -4.50 -11.06
N ARG A 743 -15.76 -3.18 -11.01
CA ARG A 743 -15.23 -2.43 -12.15
C ARG A 743 -13.74 -2.70 -12.31
N THR A 744 -13.33 -2.98 -13.53
CA THR A 744 -11.94 -3.23 -13.89
C THR A 744 -11.41 -2.04 -14.69
N VAL A 745 -10.25 -1.51 -14.31
CA VAL A 745 -9.60 -0.38 -14.98
C VAL A 745 -8.18 -0.77 -15.35
N MET A 746 -7.79 -0.55 -16.60
CA MET A 746 -6.41 -0.75 -17.05
C MET A 746 -5.63 0.55 -16.87
N VAL A 747 -4.45 0.46 -16.24
CA VAL A 747 -3.54 1.58 -16.05
C VAL A 747 -2.16 1.15 -16.53
N THR A 748 -1.68 1.71 -17.65
CA THR A 748 -0.45 1.24 -18.30
C THR A 748 0.41 2.38 -18.83
N GLY A 749 1.71 2.11 -18.98
CA GLY A 749 2.66 2.97 -19.69
C GLY A 749 2.63 2.83 -21.22
N ASP A 750 1.89 1.84 -21.75
CA ASP A 750 1.85 1.53 -23.18
C ASP A 750 1.04 2.53 -24.01
N ASN A 751 1.09 2.37 -25.34
CA ASN A 751 0.30 3.17 -26.26
C ASN A 751 -1.22 2.94 -26.07
N MET A 752 -2.01 3.98 -26.30
CA MET A 752 -3.46 3.98 -26.13
C MET A 752 -4.15 2.89 -26.96
N LEU A 753 -3.87 2.82 -28.26
CA LEU A 753 -4.52 1.86 -29.17
C LEU A 753 -4.23 0.40 -28.77
N THR A 754 -2.98 0.11 -28.41
CA THR A 754 -2.56 -1.19 -27.90
C THR A 754 -3.26 -1.54 -26.59
N ALA A 755 -3.35 -0.59 -25.66
CA ALA A 755 -4.06 -0.79 -24.39
C ALA A 755 -5.56 -1.05 -24.61
N VAL A 756 -6.18 -0.34 -25.57
CA VAL A 756 -7.58 -0.52 -25.96
C VAL A 756 -7.80 -1.90 -26.60
N SER A 757 -6.92 -2.34 -27.50
CA SER A 757 -6.99 -3.68 -28.09
C SER A 757 -6.85 -4.77 -27.02
N VAL A 758 -5.84 -4.68 -26.14
CA VAL A 758 -5.67 -5.63 -25.04
C VAL A 758 -6.87 -5.63 -24.09
N ALA A 759 -7.48 -4.47 -23.84
CA ALA A 759 -8.70 -4.37 -23.03
C ALA A 759 -9.91 -5.05 -23.67
N ARG A 760 -10.00 -5.06 -25.01
CA ARG A 760 -11.02 -5.83 -25.75
C ARG A 760 -10.72 -7.33 -25.71
N ASP A 761 -9.47 -7.71 -25.97
CA ASP A 761 -9.05 -9.12 -26.05
C ASP A 761 -9.18 -9.85 -24.70
N CYS A 762 -8.94 -9.14 -23.59
CA CYS A 762 -9.08 -9.71 -22.24
C CYS A 762 -10.51 -9.67 -21.70
N GLY A 763 -11.46 -9.08 -22.43
CA GLY A 763 -12.86 -8.95 -22.00
C GLY A 763 -13.12 -7.86 -20.96
N MET A 764 -12.18 -6.93 -20.76
CA MET A 764 -12.38 -5.75 -19.91
C MET A 764 -13.38 -4.76 -20.51
N ILE A 765 -13.37 -4.64 -21.84
CA ILE A 765 -14.37 -3.90 -22.63
C ILE A 765 -15.02 -4.89 -23.58
N LEU A 766 -16.35 -4.97 -23.57
CA LEU A 766 -17.07 -5.88 -24.46
C LEU A 766 -17.03 -5.35 -25.90
N PRO A 767 -17.01 -6.21 -26.94
CA PRO A 767 -16.93 -5.77 -28.33
C PRO A 767 -18.05 -4.81 -28.78
N GLN A 768 -19.20 -4.85 -28.11
CA GLN A 768 -20.36 -4.00 -28.36
C GLN A 768 -20.29 -2.59 -27.73
N ASP A 769 -19.37 -2.39 -26.78
CA ASP A 769 -19.25 -1.15 -26.02
C ASP A 769 -18.39 -0.13 -26.79
N LYS A 770 -18.85 1.13 -26.82
CA LYS A 770 -18.16 2.21 -27.55
C LYS A 770 -17.06 2.84 -26.70
N ILE A 771 -15.91 3.12 -27.31
CA ILE A 771 -14.77 3.74 -26.63
C ILE A 771 -14.60 5.17 -27.13
N ILE A 772 -14.56 6.12 -26.20
CA ILE A 772 -14.32 7.54 -26.45
C ILE A 772 -12.94 7.90 -25.90
N ILE A 773 -12.04 8.31 -26.79
CA ILE A 773 -10.72 8.81 -26.45
C ILE A 773 -10.83 10.30 -26.10
N ALA A 774 -10.40 10.65 -24.89
CA ALA A 774 -10.37 12.03 -24.39
C ALA A 774 -8.95 12.59 -24.52
N GLU A 775 -8.77 13.56 -25.42
CA GLU A 775 -7.49 14.22 -25.65
C GLU A 775 -7.57 15.68 -25.19
N ALA A 776 -6.90 15.99 -24.09
CA ALA A 776 -6.78 17.36 -23.57
C ALA A 776 -5.44 17.98 -23.99
N LEU A 777 -5.52 19.20 -24.52
CA LEU A 777 -4.37 20.00 -24.93
C LEU A 777 -4.10 21.10 -23.89
N PRO A 778 -2.84 21.29 -23.47
CA PRO A 778 -2.48 22.36 -22.54
C PRO A 778 -2.68 23.74 -23.19
N PRO A 779 -2.88 24.80 -22.40
CA PRO A 779 -3.01 26.15 -22.92
C PRO A 779 -1.72 26.58 -23.65
N LYS A 780 -1.84 27.05 -24.89
CA LYS A 780 -0.74 27.62 -25.70
C LYS A 780 -1.19 28.96 -26.31
N ASP A 781 -0.31 29.96 -26.25
CA ASP A 781 -0.44 31.28 -26.89
C ASP A 781 -1.86 31.88 -26.88
N GLY A 782 -2.33 32.30 -25.71
CA GLY A 782 -3.61 33.02 -25.55
C GLY A 782 -4.86 32.16 -25.71
N LYS A 783 -4.75 30.84 -25.97
CA LYS A 783 -5.89 29.90 -26.01
C LYS A 783 -6.04 29.16 -24.67
N VAL A 784 -7.28 29.07 -24.19
CA VAL A 784 -7.65 28.25 -23.04
C VAL A 784 -7.46 26.76 -23.34
N ALA A 785 -7.25 25.94 -22.30
CA ALA A 785 -7.16 24.49 -22.45
C ALA A 785 -8.42 23.95 -23.16
N LYS A 786 -8.25 22.96 -24.05
CA LYS A 786 -9.36 22.37 -24.84
C LYS A 786 -9.29 20.84 -24.76
N ILE A 787 -10.47 20.22 -24.71
CA ILE A 787 -10.62 18.75 -24.77
C ILE A 787 -11.27 18.38 -26.11
N ASN A 788 -10.62 17.47 -26.84
CA ASN A 788 -11.14 16.83 -28.04
C ASN A 788 -11.60 15.40 -27.70
N TRP A 789 -12.63 14.92 -28.38
CA TRP A 789 -13.23 13.61 -28.16
C TRP A 789 -13.27 12.85 -29.49
N HIS A 790 -12.74 11.63 -29.49
CA HIS A 790 -12.68 10.80 -30.69
C HIS A 790 -13.23 9.41 -30.39
N TYR A 791 -14.01 8.82 -31.31
CA TYR A 791 -14.39 7.42 -31.20
C TYR A 791 -13.21 6.55 -31.67
N ALA A 792 -12.83 5.56 -30.86
CA ALA A 792 -11.76 4.63 -31.25
C ALA A 792 -12.13 3.84 -32.53
N ASP A 793 -13.42 3.56 -32.74
CA ASP A 793 -13.89 2.74 -33.86
C ASP A 793 -14.06 3.53 -35.18
N SER A 794 -14.23 4.86 -35.15
CA SER A 794 -14.51 5.64 -36.38
C SER A 794 -13.27 5.96 -37.22
N LEU A 795 -12.08 5.56 -36.76
CA LEU A 795 -10.86 5.63 -37.55
C LEU A 795 -10.86 4.61 -38.71
N THR A 796 -11.67 3.55 -38.61
CA THR A 796 -11.80 2.52 -39.66
C THR A 796 -12.65 2.93 -40.87
N GLN A 797 -13.40 4.05 -40.81
CA GLN A 797 -14.33 4.47 -41.88
C GLN A 797 -13.96 5.81 -42.57
N SER A 798 -12.79 6.39 -42.28
CA SER A 798 -12.34 7.64 -42.91
C SER A 798 -11.45 7.40 -44.12
N SER A 799 -11.97 6.75 -45.17
CA SER A 799 -11.37 6.84 -46.51
C SER A 799 -12.24 7.57 -47.52
N ASN A 800 -13.43 8.05 -47.15
CA ASN A 800 -14.29 8.87 -48.01
C ASN A 800 -15.27 9.70 -47.16
N LEU A 801 -14.85 10.84 -46.60
CA LEU A 801 -15.74 11.96 -46.31
C LEU A 801 -14.89 13.22 -46.05
N SER A 802 -15.11 14.22 -46.89
CA SER A 802 -14.49 15.54 -46.87
C SER A 802 -14.61 16.23 -45.51
N ALA A 803 -13.49 16.83 -45.07
CA ALA A 803 -13.35 17.87 -44.04
C ALA A 803 -14.67 18.36 -43.41
N ILE A 804 -15.06 17.77 -42.28
CA ILE A 804 -16.08 18.35 -41.41
C ILE A 804 -15.37 19.24 -40.40
N ASN A 805 -15.78 20.51 -40.39
CA ASN A 805 -15.27 21.57 -39.53
C ASN A 805 -15.13 21.13 -38.06
N SER A 806 -13.97 21.46 -37.49
CA SER A 806 -13.68 21.40 -36.06
C SER A 806 -14.49 22.43 -35.27
N GLU A 807 -15.80 22.26 -35.17
CA GLU A 807 -16.62 23.00 -34.24
C GLU A 807 -17.52 22.04 -33.49
N VAL A 808 -17.23 21.90 -32.18
CA VAL A 808 -18.18 21.54 -31.12
C VAL A 808 -19.01 20.30 -31.45
N ILE A 809 -18.56 19.11 -31.04
CA ILE A 809 -19.52 18.06 -30.68
C ILE A 809 -20.31 18.65 -29.51
N PRO A 810 -21.55 19.10 -29.69
CA PRO A 810 -22.32 19.56 -28.55
C PRO A 810 -22.65 18.27 -27.81
N MET A 811 -22.33 18.19 -26.52
CA MET A 811 -23.15 17.37 -25.62
C MET A 811 -24.55 18.00 -25.57
N LYS A 812 -25.29 17.91 -26.67
CA LYS A 812 -26.75 17.98 -26.69
C LYS A 812 -27.20 16.52 -26.72
N LEU A 813 -27.46 15.98 -25.53
CA LEU A 813 -28.51 14.98 -25.37
C LEU A 813 -29.81 15.64 -25.86
N ALA A 814 -30.04 15.63 -27.17
CA ALA A 814 -31.25 16.17 -27.78
C ALA A 814 -31.73 15.17 -28.83
N HIS A 815 -32.64 14.31 -28.36
CA HIS A 815 -33.62 13.59 -29.17
C HIS A 815 -33.12 12.72 -30.32
N ASP A 816 -32.18 11.81 -30.03
CA ASP A 816 -32.29 10.47 -30.63
C ASP A 816 -33.11 9.61 -29.67
N SER A 817 -34.03 8.81 -30.23
CA SER A 817 -35.05 8.01 -29.55
C SER A 817 -34.54 7.32 -28.28
N LEU A 818 -35.30 7.49 -27.19
CA LEU A 818 -35.01 7.01 -25.83
C LEU A 818 -34.82 5.48 -25.70
N GLU A 819 -35.04 4.73 -26.78
CA GLU A 819 -34.96 3.26 -26.84
C GLU A 819 -33.56 2.76 -27.25
N ASP A 820 -32.78 3.52 -28.04
CA ASP A 820 -31.43 3.08 -28.49
C ASP A 820 -30.30 3.44 -27.52
N LEU A 821 -30.51 4.44 -26.65
CA LEU A 821 -29.54 4.85 -25.62
C LEU A 821 -29.44 3.86 -24.45
N GLN A 822 -30.35 2.89 -24.35
CA GLN A 822 -30.31 1.85 -23.33
C GLN A 822 -29.33 0.71 -23.68
N LEU A 823 -28.81 0.62 -24.91
CA LEU A 823 -28.05 -0.55 -25.36
C LEU A 823 -26.52 -0.38 -25.47
N ALA A 824 -25.96 0.83 -25.59
CA ALA A 824 -24.52 1.02 -25.78
C ALA A 824 -23.85 1.67 -24.56
N ARG A 825 -23.13 0.87 -23.75
CA ARG A 825 -22.27 1.40 -22.69
C ARG A 825 -21.07 2.09 -23.34
N TYR A 826 -20.68 3.25 -22.81
CA TYR A 826 -19.52 4.00 -23.27
C TYR A 826 -18.40 3.96 -22.23
N HIS A 827 -17.17 3.82 -22.71
CA HIS A 827 -15.95 3.78 -21.91
C HIS A 827 -15.02 4.91 -22.34
N PHE A 828 -14.42 5.62 -21.38
CA PHE A 828 -13.40 6.61 -21.70
C PHE A 828 -12.00 5.99 -21.67
N ALA A 829 -11.18 6.44 -22.61
CA ALA A 829 -9.76 6.12 -22.69
C ALA A 829 -8.95 7.43 -22.74
N MET A 830 -7.90 7.58 -21.93
CA MET A 830 -7.12 8.83 -21.89
C MET A 830 -5.63 8.63 -21.62
N ASN A 831 -4.83 9.49 -22.25
CA ASN A 831 -3.38 9.49 -22.09
C ASN A 831 -2.97 10.24 -20.82
N GLY A 832 -1.83 9.88 -20.22
CA GLY A 832 -1.29 10.53 -19.02
C GLY A 832 -1.13 12.05 -19.15
N LYS A 833 -0.70 12.56 -20.32
CA LYS A 833 -0.60 14.02 -20.57
C LYS A 833 -1.96 14.71 -20.46
N SER A 834 -2.99 14.11 -21.07
CA SER A 834 -4.34 14.65 -21.03
C SER A 834 -4.94 14.54 -19.63
N PHE A 835 -4.66 13.47 -18.91
CA PHE A 835 -5.07 13.29 -17.51
C PHE A 835 -4.54 14.41 -16.61
N SER A 836 -3.25 14.78 -16.70
CA SER A 836 -2.69 15.90 -15.93
C SER A 836 -3.35 17.24 -16.25
N VAL A 837 -3.56 17.55 -17.54
CA VAL A 837 -4.26 18.78 -17.95
C VAL A 837 -5.69 18.83 -17.42
N ILE A 838 -6.38 17.68 -17.39
CA ILE A 838 -7.76 17.58 -16.88
C ILE A 838 -7.82 17.79 -15.37
N LEU A 839 -6.90 17.19 -14.61
CA LEU A 839 -6.83 17.39 -13.16
C LEU A 839 -6.57 18.85 -12.77
N GLU A 840 -5.71 19.55 -13.52
CA GLU A 840 -5.33 20.93 -13.22
C GLU A 840 -6.39 21.95 -13.64
N HIS A 841 -6.94 21.81 -14.86
CA HIS A 841 -7.78 22.84 -15.46
C HIS A 841 -9.28 22.52 -15.50
N PHE A 842 -9.67 21.24 -15.32
CA PHE A 842 -11.04 20.77 -15.51
C PHE A 842 -11.56 19.94 -14.33
N GLN A 843 -11.43 20.46 -13.10
CA GLN A 843 -11.83 19.76 -11.87
C GLN A 843 -13.30 19.28 -11.88
N ASP A 844 -14.22 20.02 -12.53
CA ASP A 844 -15.63 19.63 -12.63
C ASP A 844 -15.89 18.39 -13.49
N LEU A 845 -15.00 18.09 -14.44
CA LEU A 845 -15.10 16.93 -15.33
C LEU A 845 -14.42 15.68 -14.76
N VAL A 846 -13.51 15.85 -13.79
CA VAL A 846 -12.75 14.75 -13.17
C VAL A 846 -13.68 13.65 -12.64
N PRO A 847 -14.73 13.92 -11.83
CA PRO A 847 -15.58 12.85 -11.32
C PRO A 847 -16.30 12.06 -12.42
N LYS A 848 -16.78 12.75 -13.47
CA LYS A 848 -17.48 12.12 -14.61
C LYS A 848 -16.55 11.20 -15.41
N LEU A 849 -15.33 11.67 -15.64
CA LEU A 849 -14.29 10.89 -16.30
C LEU A 849 -13.81 9.72 -15.45
N MET A 850 -13.70 9.89 -14.13
CA MET A 850 -13.36 8.80 -13.21
C MET A 850 -14.46 7.75 -13.12
N LEU A 851 -15.74 8.10 -13.30
CA LEU A 851 -16.87 7.15 -13.30
C LEU A 851 -16.91 6.21 -14.52
N HIS A 852 -16.45 6.67 -15.69
CA HIS A 852 -16.53 5.91 -16.95
C HIS A 852 -15.16 5.60 -17.60
N GLY A 853 -14.05 6.10 -17.04
CA GLY A 853 -12.68 5.85 -17.50
C GLY A 853 -12.25 4.40 -17.30
N THR A 854 -11.91 3.70 -18.38
CA THR A 854 -11.55 2.27 -18.30
C THR A 854 -10.10 2.02 -18.68
N VAL A 855 -9.55 2.83 -19.60
CA VAL A 855 -8.15 2.68 -20.05
C VAL A 855 -7.40 3.98 -19.83
N PHE A 856 -6.36 3.92 -19.02
CA PHE A 856 -5.42 5.02 -18.80
C PHE A 856 -4.05 4.58 -19.32
N ALA A 857 -3.63 5.14 -20.45
CA ALA A 857 -2.42 4.72 -21.14
C ALA A 857 -1.33 5.81 -21.09
N ARG A 858 -0.09 5.43 -21.37
CA ARG A 858 1.10 6.30 -21.25
C ARG A 858 1.17 7.03 -19.89
N MET A 859 0.82 6.33 -18.81
CA MET A 859 0.83 6.88 -17.45
C MET A 859 2.22 6.76 -16.81
N ALA A 860 2.73 7.86 -16.27
CA ALA A 860 3.91 7.85 -15.40
C ALA A 860 3.58 7.23 -14.03
N PRO A 861 4.57 6.69 -13.27
CA PRO A 861 4.35 6.11 -11.95
C PRO A 861 3.57 7.02 -10.97
N ASP A 862 3.90 8.31 -10.93
CA ASP A 862 3.21 9.27 -10.06
C ASP A 862 1.76 9.49 -10.49
N GLN A 863 1.50 9.49 -11.80
CA GLN A 863 0.15 9.59 -12.34
C GLN A 863 -0.70 8.36 -12.00
N LYS A 864 -0.09 7.16 -11.90
CA LYS A 864 -0.80 5.96 -11.43
C LYS A 864 -1.27 6.15 -9.99
N THR A 865 -0.42 6.72 -9.14
CA THR A 865 -0.76 7.04 -7.74
C THR A 865 -1.88 8.08 -7.67
N GLN A 866 -1.77 9.17 -8.42
CA GLN A 866 -2.80 10.22 -8.51
C GLN A 866 -4.15 9.68 -9.01
N LEU A 867 -4.14 8.74 -9.96
CA LEU A 867 -5.36 8.09 -10.45
C LEU A 867 -6.04 7.28 -9.35
N VAL A 868 -5.28 6.50 -8.56
CA VAL A 868 -5.82 5.75 -7.43
C VAL A 868 -6.45 6.72 -6.40
N GLU A 869 -5.81 7.85 -6.11
CA GLU A 869 -6.37 8.87 -5.22
C GLU A 869 -7.62 9.54 -5.80
N ALA A 870 -7.61 9.89 -7.07
CA ALA A 870 -8.78 10.46 -7.75
C ALA A 870 -9.98 9.51 -7.72
N LEU A 871 -9.76 8.21 -7.87
CA LEU A 871 -10.80 7.19 -7.74
C LEU A 871 -11.30 7.06 -6.29
N GLN A 872 -10.39 7.12 -5.30
CA GLN A 872 -10.75 7.13 -3.88
C GLN A 872 -11.59 8.35 -3.50
N ASN A 873 -11.28 9.53 -4.05
CA ASN A 873 -12.02 10.78 -3.83
C ASN A 873 -13.45 10.74 -4.40
N VAL A 874 -13.75 9.82 -5.33
CA VAL A 874 -15.11 9.57 -5.85
C VAL A 874 -15.78 8.40 -5.08
N ASP A 875 -15.36 8.16 -3.84
CA ASP A 875 -15.88 7.12 -2.93
C ASP A 875 -15.74 5.67 -3.44
N TYR A 876 -14.80 5.39 -4.36
CA TYR A 876 -14.46 4.01 -4.74
C TYR A 876 -13.52 3.35 -3.73
N PHE A 877 -13.81 2.09 -3.40
CA PHE A 877 -12.87 1.19 -2.74
C PHE A 877 -11.97 0.57 -3.80
N VAL A 878 -10.84 1.23 -4.03
CA VAL A 878 -9.85 0.89 -5.08
C VAL A 878 -8.88 -0.21 -4.62
N GLY A 879 -8.81 -1.29 -5.39
CA GLY A 879 -7.71 -2.25 -5.38
C GLY A 879 -6.75 -1.98 -6.53
N MET A 880 -5.47 -2.31 -6.36
CA MET A 880 -4.45 -2.20 -7.41
C MET A 880 -3.72 -3.54 -7.50
N CYS A 881 -3.54 -4.07 -8.70
CA CYS A 881 -2.75 -5.26 -8.98
C CYS A 881 -1.65 -4.90 -9.99
N GLY A 882 -0.41 -5.17 -9.61
CA GLY A 882 0.77 -4.83 -10.40
C GLY A 882 1.96 -5.72 -10.04
N ASP A 883 2.94 -5.78 -10.93
CA ASP A 883 4.15 -6.60 -10.80
C ASP A 883 5.42 -5.74 -10.78
N GLY A 884 5.41 -4.57 -11.41
CA GLY A 884 6.56 -3.65 -11.49
C GLY A 884 6.65 -2.65 -10.32
N ALA A 885 7.84 -2.07 -10.10
CA ALA A 885 7.97 -1.01 -9.08
C ALA A 885 7.43 0.36 -9.55
N ASN A 886 7.15 0.52 -10.85
CA ASN A 886 6.34 1.63 -11.36
C ASN A 886 4.94 1.67 -10.72
N ASP A 887 4.45 0.54 -10.19
CA ASP A 887 3.17 0.45 -9.47
C ASP A 887 3.29 0.61 -7.96
N CYS A 888 4.51 0.71 -7.42
CA CYS A 888 4.78 0.71 -5.97
C CYS A 888 3.97 1.79 -5.22
N GLY A 889 3.94 3.02 -5.74
CA GLY A 889 3.15 4.12 -5.18
C GLY A 889 1.64 3.83 -5.20
N ALA A 890 1.13 3.37 -6.34
CA ALA A 890 -0.28 3.04 -6.52
C ALA A 890 -0.73 1.85 -5.66
N LEU A 891 0.08 0.78 -5.58
CA LEU A 891 -0.14 -0.41 -4.74
C LEU A 891 -0.22 -0.05 -3.26
N LYS A 892 0.69 0.82 -2.80
CA LYS A 892 0.70 1.28 -1.41
C LYS A 892 -0.53 2.13 -1.08
N ARG A 893 -0.90 3.03 -1.99
CA ARG A 893 -2.00 3.99 -1.81
C ARG A 893 -3.39 3.34 -1.92
N ALA A 894 -3.52 2.27 -2.71
CA ALA A 894 -4.75 1.51 -2.84
C ALA A 894 -5.20 0.91 -1.49
N HIS A 895 -6.51 0.75 -1.33
CA HIS A 895 -7.10 0.09 -0.16
C HIS A 895 -6.66 -1.38 -0.08
N GLY A 896 -6.57 -2.04 -1.23
CA GLY A 896 -5.99 -3.38 -1.40
C GLY A 896 -5.00 -3.43 -2.54
N GLY A 897 -3.72 -3.17 -2.26
CA GLY A 897 -2.62 -3.37 -3.21
C GLY A 897 -2.15 -4.82 -3.23
N ILE A 898 -1.99 -5.42 -4.41
CA ILE A 898 -1.54 -6.79 -4.62
C ILE A 898 -0.34 -6.78 -5.55
N SER A 899 0.80 -7.24 -5.06
CA SER A 899 2.00 -7.44 -5.87
C SER A 899 2.07 -8.88 -6.36
N LEU A 900 2.31 -9.07 -7.66
CA LEU A 900 2.48 -10.40 -8.30
C LEU A 900 3.94 -10.89 -8.31
N SER A 901 4.87 -10.10 -7.81
CA SER A 901 6.31 -10.38 -7.80
C SER A 901 6.82 -10.58 -6.36
N GLU A 902 7.77 -11.50 -6.17
CA GLU A 902 8.47 -11.69 -4.89
C GLU A 902 9.53 -10.60 -4.63
N LEU A 903 9.84 -9.74 -5.63
CA LEU A 903 10.77 -8.61 -5.53
C LEU A 903 10.19 -7.43 -4.72
N GLU A 904 10.93 -6.32 -4.52
CA GLU A 904 10.58 -5.25 -3.55
C GLU A 904 9.20 -4.57 -3.77
N ALA A 905 8.51 -4.73 -4.90
CA ALA A 905 7.09 -4.36 -5.00
C ALA A 905 6.23 -5.01 -3.89
N SER A 906 6.65 -6.18 -3.40
CA SER A 906 6.12 -6.84 -2.20
C SER A 906 6.32 -6.06 -0.90
N VAL A 907 7.37 -5.25 -0.80
CA VAL A 907 7.75 -4.50 0.40
C VAL A 907 6.80 -3.32 0.61
N ALA A 908 6.35 -2.69 -0.47
CA ALA A 908 5.39 -1.59 -0.42
C ALA A 908 3.92 -2.06 -0.44
N SER A 909 3.63 -3.20 -1.07
CA SER A 909 2.28 -3.73 -1.20
C SER A 909 1.81 -4.43 0.09
N PRO A 910 0.57 -4.21 0.56
CA PRO A 910 0.06 -4.92 1.73
C PRO A 910 -0.16 -6.42 1.50
N PHE A 911 -0.33 -6.83 0.23
CA PHE A 911 -0.49 -8.22 -0.18
C PHE A 911 0.54 -8.58 -1.25
N THR A 912 1.11 -9.78 -1.14
CA THR A 912 2.06 -10.34 -2.10
C THR A 912 1.60 -11.73 -2.51
N SER A 913 1.41 -11.95 -3.80
CA SER A 913 1.11 -13.25 -4.38
C SER A 913 2.40 -13.94 -4.77
N LYS A 914 2.52 -15.22 -4.41
CA LYS A 914 3.62 -16.08 -4.88
C LYS A 914 3.42 -16.52 -6.33
N THR A 915 2.18 -16.62 -6.78
CA THR A 915 1.86 -16.97 -8.18
C THR A 915 1.72 -15.68 -8.99
N PRO A 916 2.42 -15.55 -10.13
CA PRO A 916 2.37 -14.35 -10.98
C PRO A 916 1.09 -14.34 -11.85
N SER A 917 -0.07 -14.51 -11.22
CA SER A 917 -1.38 -14.61 -11.89
C SER A 917 -2.41 -13.73 -11.19
N ILE A 918 -3.30 -13.12 -11.98
CA ILE A 918 -4.36 -12.25 -11.44
C ILE A 918 -5.47 -13.02 -10.70
N SER A 919 -5.43 -14.36 -10.69
CA SER A 919 -6.37 -15.21 -9.93
C SER A 919 -6.29 -15.00 -8.41
N CYS A 920 -5.23 -14.36 -7.91
CA CYS A 920 -5.13 -13.92 -6.52
C CYS A 920 -6.17 -12.84 -6.15
N VAL A 921 -6.59 -11.99 -7.11
CA VAL A 921 -7.54 -10.89 -6.87
C VAL A 921 -8.91 -11.40 -6.41
N PRO A 922 -9.62 -12.26 -7.16
CA PRO A 922 -10.91 -12.78 -6.71
C PRO A 922 -10.78 -13.59 -5.41
N ASN A 923 -9.69 -14.34 -5.23
CA ASN A 923 -9.44 -15.07 -3.98
C ASN A 923 -9.34 -14.13 -2.76
N LEU A 924 -8.62 -13.01 -2.90
CA LEU A 924 -8.50 -12.00 -1.87
C LEU A 924 -9.84 -11.34 -1.55
N ILE A 925 -10.64 -11.01 -2.57
CA ILE A 925 -11.95 -10.38 -2.37
C ILE A 925 -12.93 -11.37 -1.70
N ARG A 926 -12.94 -12.65 -2.09
CA ARG A 926 -13.77 -13.68 -1.46
C ARG A 926 -13.44 -13.84 0.02
N GLU A 927 -12.16 -13.95 0.36
CA GLU A 927 -11.71 -14.05 1.75
C GLU A 927 -11.95 -12.75 2.54
N GLY A 928 -11.75 -11.58 1.92
CA GLY A 928 -12.05 -10.29 2.53
C GLY A 928 -13.53 -10.11 2.86
N ARG A 929 -14.44 -10.51 1.94
CA ARG A 929 -15.89 -10.50 2.19
C ARG A 929 -16.28 -11.45 3.31
N ALA A 930 -15.69 -12.64 3.35
CA ALA A 930 -15.94 -13.63 4.40
C ALA A 930 -15.42 -13.15 5.77
N ALA A 931 -14.23 -12.55 5.82
CA ALA A 931 -13.62 -12.00 7.03
C ALA A 931 -14.43 -10.81 7.58
N LEU A 932 -14.87 -9.91 6.70
CA LEU A 932 -15.72 -8.77 7.08
C LEU A 932 -17.07 -9.24 7.63
N MET A 933 -17.74 -10.18 6.95
CA MET A 933 -18.97 -10.79 7.45
C MET A 933 -18.79 -11.49 8.79
N THR A 934 -17.67 -12.21 8.96
CA THR A 934 -17.36 -12.88 10.22
C THR A 934 -17.17 -11.89 11.35
N SER A 935 -16.46 -10.78 11.09
CA SER A 935 -16.28 -9.69 12.06
C SER A 935 -17.64 -9.10 12.48
N PHE A 936 -18.55 -8.86 11.55
CA PHE A 936 -19.90 -8.38 11.86
C PHE A 936 -20.73 -9.40 12.67
N CYS A 937 -20.66 -10.68 12.32
CA CYS A 937 -21.44 -11.71 13.00
C CYS A 937 -20.95 -11.94 14.43
N VAL A 938 -19.63 -11.96 14.61
CA VAL A 938 -19.00 -12.02 15.95
C VAL A 938 -19.39 -10.78 16.76
N PHE A 939 -19.36 -9.59 16.17
CA PHE A 939 -19.78 -8.38 16.85
C PHE A 939 -21.26 -8.42 17.29
N LYS A 940 -22.18 -8.82 16.38
CA LYS A 940 -23.60 -8.99 16.71
C LYS A 940 -23.81 -9.97 17.87
N PHE A 941 -23.12 -11.11 17.81
CA PHE A 941 -23.16 -12.13 18.85
C PHE A 941 -22.68 -11.56 20.19
N MET A 942 -21.52 -10.89 20.20
CA MET A 942 -20.96 -10.29 21.41
C MET A 942 -21.87 -9.21 22.01
N ALA A 943 -22.43 -8.33 21.18
CA ALA A 943 -23.35 -7.29 21.64
C ALA A 943 -24.63 -7.88 22.26
N LEU A 944 -25.21 -8.90 21.61
CA LEU A 944 -26.44 -9.50 22.09
C LEU A 944 -26.23 -10.34 23.35
N TYR A 945 -25.11 -11.05 23.46
CA TYR A 945 -24.76 -11.79 24.69
C TYR A 945 -24.67 -10.85 25.89
N SER A 946 -23.98 -9.70 25.76
CA SER A 946 -23.87 -8.73 26.85
C SER A 946 -25.23 -8.19 27.29
N ILE A 947 -26.16 -7.96 26.36
CA ILE A 947 -27.50 -7.49 26.70
C ILE A 947 -28.35 -8.59 27.35
N ILE A 948 -28.23 -9.84 26.90
CA ILE A 948 -28.90 -11.00 27.53
C ILE A 948 -28.41 -11.20 28.97
N GLN A 949 -27.10 -11.06 29.20
CA GLN A 949 -26.49 -11.15 30.53
C GLN A 949 -26.89 -9.96 31.42
N TYR A 950 -26.79 -8.74 30.89
CA TYR A 950 -27.25 -7.50 31.54
C TYR A 950 -28.72 -7.60 31.98
N THR A 951 -29.59 -8.11 31.11
CA THR A 951 -31.02 -8.25 31.43
C THR A 951 -31.24 -9.29 32.52
N SER A 952 -30.54 -10.43 32.45
CA SER A 952 -30.62 -11.49 33.48
C SER A 952 -30.24 -10.95 34.86
N VAL A 953 -29.13 -10.24 34.94
CA VAL A 953 -28.62 -9.66 36.20
C VAL A 953 -29.52 -8.53 36.69
N THR A 954 -30.00 -7.64 35.80
CA THR A 954 -30.95 -6.57 36.17
C THR A 954 -32.26 -7.14 36.74
N LEU A 955 -32.78 -8.22 36.17
CA LEU A 955 -33.98 -8.91 36.68
C LEU A 955 -33.71 -9.55 38.05
N LEU A 956 -32.53 -10.15 38.26
CA LEU A 956 -32.15 -10.73 39.56
C LEU A 956 -31.93 -9.67 40.64
N TYR A 957 -31.37 -8.50 40.30
CA TYR A 957 -31.22 -7.40 41.26
C TYR A 957 -32.57 -6.83 41.71
N SER A 958 -33.64 -6.96 40.91
CA SER A 958 -35.00 -6.60 41.37
C SER A 958 -35.47 -7.40 42.60
N ILE A 959 -34.87 -8.57 42.86
CA ILE A 959 -35.12 -9.42 44.03
C ILE A 959 -33.88 -9.57 44.92
N LEU A 960 -32.93 -8.63 44.85
CA LEU A 960 -31.68 -8.62 45.62
C LEU A 960 -30.91 -9.95 45.50
N SER A 961 -30.75 -10.43 44.25
CA SER A 961 -30.04 -11.67 43.89
C SER A 961 -29.07 -11.37 42.75
N ASN A 962 -28.05 -12.22 42.58
CA ASN A 962 -27.19 -12.22 41.39
C ASN A 962 -26.96 -13.65 40.86
N LEU A 963 -26.31 -13.78 39.70
CA LEU A 963 -25.76 -15.04 39.20
C LEU A 963 -24.52 -15.44 40.02
N GLY A 964 -24.28 -16.74 40.20
CA GLY A 964 -23.12 -17.25 40.93
C GLY A 964 -21.81 -17.24 40.13
N ASP A 965 -20.65 -17.31 40.80
CA ASP A 965 -19.31 -17.34 40.20
C ASP A 965 -19.16 -18.38 39.09
N PHE A 966 -19.55 -19.61 39.38
CA PHE A 966 -19.44 -20.72 38.44
C PHE A 966 -20.47 -20.63 37.31
N GLN A 967 -21.59 -19.93 37.50
CA GLN A 967 -22.55 -19.64 36.44
C GLN A 967 -21.96 -18.64 35.44
N PHE A 968 -21.35 -17.54 35.92
CA PHE A 968 -20.63 -16.58 35.06
C PHE A 968 -19.47 -17.25 34.31
N LEU A 969 -18.66 -18.06 35.01
CA LEU A 969 -17.56 -18.78 34.40
C LEU A 969 -18.06 -19.77 33.34
N PHE A 970 -19.12 -20.51 33.61
CA PHE A 970 -19.70 -21.44 32.65
C PHE A 970 -20.22 -20.73 31.40
N ILE A 971 -20.93 -19.60 31.56
CA ILE A 971 -21.42 -18.78 30.44
C ILE A 971 -20.23 -18.29 29.60
N ASP A 972 -19.31 -17.54 30.20
CA ASP A 972 -18.28 -16.83 29.43
C ASP A 972 -17.20 -17.77 28.87
N MET A 973 -16.74 -18.77 29.65
CA MET A 973 -15.67 -19.67 29.23
C MET A 973 -16.17 -20.89 28.45
N ALA A 974 -17.21 -21.57 28.94
CA ALA A 974 -17.64 -22.82 28.30
C ALA A 974 -18.53 -22.56 27.08
N ILE A 975 -19.44 -21.59 27.15
CA ILE A 975 -20.36 -21.26 26.06
C ILE A 975 -19.74 -20.20 25.14
N ILE A 976 -19.57 -18.96 25.61
CA ILE A 976 -19.25 -17.82 24.75
C ILE A 976 -17.88 -17.96 24.08
N LEU A 977 -16.83 -18.27 24.83
CA LEU A 977 -15.47 -18.38 24.29
C LEU A 977 -15.37 -19.43 23.16
N VAL A 978 -15.92 -20.62 23.39
CA VAL A 978 -15.91 -21.73 22.43
C VAL A 978 -16.69 -21.34 21.18
N LEU A 979 -17.87 -20.74 21.33
CA LEU A 979 -18.71 -20.34 20.20
C LEU A 979 -18.07 -19.24 19.35
N VAL A 980 -17.50 -18.19 19.96
CA VAL A 980 -16.86 -17.09 19.21
C VAL A 980 -15.71 -17.59 18.34
N PHE A 981 -14.81 -18.40 18.90
CA PHE A 981 -13.65 -18.88 18.14
C PHE A 981 -14.05 -19.87 17.06
N THR A 982 -15.00 -20.77 17.32
CA THR A 982 -15.44 -21.75 16.33
C THR A 982 -16.30 -21.12 15.23
N MET A 983 -17.15 -20.14 15.56
CA MET A 983 -17.92 -19.33 14.59
C MET A 983 -17.01 -18.57 13.63
N SER A 984 -15.83 -18.13 14.11
CA SER A 984 -14.85 -17.37 13.33
C SER A 984 -14.11 -18.21 12.27
N LEU A 985 -14.23 -19.55 12.31
CA LEU A 985 -13.56 -20.47 11.38
C LEU A 985 -14.30 -20.69 10.07
N ASN A 986 -15.46 -20.05 9.86
CA ASN A 986 -16.26 -20.23 8.65
C ASN A 986 -15.46 -19.83 7.37
N PRO A 987 -15.31 -20.74 6.39
CA PRO A 987 -14.60 -20.46 5.14
C PRO A 987 -15.43 -19.59 4.18
N ALA A 988 -14.74 -18.97 3.22
CA ALA A 988 -15.35 -18.15 2.18
C ALA A 988 -16.21 -18.96 1.20
N TRP A 989 -17.24 -18.31 0.64
CA TRP A 989 -18.01 -18.87 -0.46
C TRP A 989 -17.16 -18.96 -1.74
N LYS A 990 -17.36 -20.02 -2.53
CA LYS A 990 -16.51 -20.32 -3.70
C LYS A 990 -16.70 -19.33 -4.85
N GLU A 991 -17.94 -18.85 -5.04
CA GLU A 991 -18.29 -17.94 -6.13
C GLU A 991 -18.32 -16.50 -5.64
N LEU A 992 -17.93 -15.56 -6.50
CA LEU A 992 -17.97 -14.14 -6.18
C LEU A 992 -19.34 -13.57 -6.57
N VAL A 993 -20.13 -13.17 -5.58
CA VAL A 993 -21.50 -12.66 -5.79
C VAL A 993 -21.48 -11.15 -6.06
N ALA A 994 -22.41 -10.60 -6.83
CA ALA A 994 -22.45 -9.14 -7.08
C ALA A 994 -22.76 -8.30 -5.81
N GLN A 995 -23.46 -8.89 -4.84
CA GLN A 995 -23.79 -8.24 -3.58
C GLN A 995 -22.52 -7.93 -2.78
N ARG A 996 -22.45 -6.74 -2.19
CA ARG A 996 -21.36 -6.35 -1.28
C ARG A 996 -21.80 -6.46 0.18
N PRO A 997 -20.88 -6.77 1.10
CA PRO A 997 -21.08 -6.57 2.53
C PRO A 997 -21.51 -5.14 2.89
N PRO A 998 -22.34 -4.90 3.92
CA PRO A 998 -22.51 -3.58 4.51
C PRO A 998 -21.17 -2.92 4.87
N SER A 999 -21.07 -1.61 4.65
CA SER A 999 -19.84 -0.82 4.82
C SER A 999 -19.55 -0.38 6.26
N GLY A 1000 -20.53 -0.49 7.16
CA GLY A 1000 -20.41 -0.09 8.56
C GLY A 1000 -21.29 -0.92 9.49
N LEU A 1001 -20.93 -0.95 10.78
CA LEU A 1001 -21.66 -1.69 11.83
C LEU A 1001 -23.02 -1.07 12.10
N ILE A 1002 -23.15 0.25 11.92
CA ILE A 1002 -24.37 1.02 12.18
C ILE A 1002 -25.29 1.05 10.95
N SER A 1003 -25.05 0.19 9.96
CA SER A 1003 -26.00 0.03 8.87
C SER A 1003 -27.38 -0.38 9.43
N GLY A 1004 -28.44 0.28 8.97
CA GLY A 1004 -29.79 0.08 9.51
C GLY A 1004 -30.25 -1.38 9.49
N ALA A 1005 -29.75 -2.14 8.51
CA ALA A 1005 -29.93 -3.58 8.41
C ALA A 1005 -29.42 -4.36 9.63
N LEU A 1006 -28.16 -4.11 10.02
CA LEU A 1006 -27.52 -4.80 11.14
C LEU A 1006 -28.14 -4.35 12.46
N LEU A 1007 -28.43 -3.05 12.60
CA LEU A 1007 -29.02 -2.50 13.82
C LEU A 1007 -30.45 -3.01 14.05
N PHE A 1008 -31.28 -3.08 13.01
CA PHE A 1008 -32.63 -3.66 13.13
C PHE A 1008 -32.59 -5.16 13.47
N SER A 1009 -31.64 -5.92 12.89
CA SER A 1009 -31.40 -7.32 13.25
C SER A 1009 -31.04 -7.47 14.73
N VAL A 1010 -30.06 -6.70 15.22
CA VAL A 1010 -29.67 -6.75 16.64
C VAL A 1010 -30.82 -6.31 17.56
N LEU A 1011 -31.49 -5.19 17.26
CA LEU A 1011 -32.56 -4.65 18.09
C LEU A 1011 -33.77 -5.60 18.19
N SER A 1012 -34.18 -6.22 17.08
CA SER A 1012 -35.28 -7.19 17.10
C SER A 1012 -34.95 -8.41 17.97
N GLN A 1013 -33.74 -8.93 17.88
CA GLN A 1013 -33.28 -10.06 18.70
C GLN A 1013 -33.12 -9.68 20.18
N ILE A 1014 -32.72 -8.44 20.49
CA ILE A 1014 -32.70 -7.91 21.86
C ILE A 1014 -34.12 -7.98 22.45
N ILE A 1015 -35.11 -7.44 21.74
CA ILE A 1015 -36.50 -7.38 22.23
C ILE A 1015 -37.06 -8.80 22.47
N ILE A 1016 -36.82 -9.73 21.54
CA ILE A 1016 -37.25 -11.13 21.68
C ILE A 1016 -36.60 -11.76 22.93
N SER A 1017 -35.29 -11.59 23.09
CA SER A 1017 -34.55 -12.20 24.20
C SER A 1017 -35.00 -11.64 25.56
N ILE A 1018 -35.16 -10.32 25.69
CA ILE A 1018 -35.68 -9.66 26.90
C ILE A 1018 -37.09 -10.13 27.22
N GLY A 1019 -37.95 -10.26 26.19
CA GLY A 1019 -39.34 -10.71 26.34
C GLY A 1019 -39.44 -12.11 26.93
N PHE A 1020 -38.68 -13.07 26.40
CA PHE A 1020 -38.68 -14.45 26.91
C PHE A 1020 -38.02 -14.60 28.28
N GLN A 1021 -36.97 -13.82 28.60
CA GLN A 1021 -36.38 -13.81 29.95
C GLN A 1021 -37.35 -13.26 30.99
N SER A 1022 -37.99 -12.13 30.70
CA SER A 1022 -38.99 -11.52 31.58
C SER A 1022 -40.18 -12.46 31.78
N LEU A 1023 -40.64 -13.12 30.71
CA LEU A 1023 -41.70 -14.12 30.78
C LEU A 1023 -41.33 -15.26 31.75
N GLY A 1024 -40.14 -15.84 31.62
CA GLY A 1024 -39.66 -16.89 32.53
C GLY A 1024 -39.57 -16.42 33.98
N PHE A 1025 -39.06 -15.20 34.21
CA PHE A 1025 -38.89 -14.61 35.54
C PHE A 1025 -40.22 -14.33 36.26
N PHE A 1026 -41.23 -13.82 35.55
CA PHE A 1026 -42.54 -13.57 36.16
C PHE A 1026 -43.38 -14.85 36.29
N TRP A 1027 -43.27 -15.77 35.34
CA TRP A 1027 -44.09 -16.99 35.33
C TRP A 1027 -43.68 -17.97 36.42
N VAL A 1028 -42.38 -18.10 36.75
CA VAL A 1028 -41.96 -18.98 37.86
C VAL A 1028 -42.61 -18.56 39.19
N LYS A 1029 -42.81 -17.26 39.41
CA LYS A 1029 -43.46 -16.71 40.63
C LYS A 1029 -44.96 -17.04 40.73
N GLN A 1030 -45.60 -17.36 39.60
CA GLN A 1030 -47.02 -17.71 39.54
C GLN A 1030 -47.28 -19.22 39.72
N GLN A 1031 -46.23 -20.03 39.87
CA GLN A 1031 -46.36 -21.48 39.99
C GLN A 1031 -46.88 -21.89 41.37
N PRO A 1032 -47.70 -22.95 41.46
CA PRO A 1032 -48.32 -23.38 42.73
C PRO A 1032 -47.31 -23.92 43.74
N TRP A 1033 -46.15 -24.38 43.27
CA TRP A 1033 -45.05 -24.89 44.11
C TRP A 1033 -44.03 -23.80 44.47
N TYR A 1034 -44.16 -22.59 43.93
CA TYR A 1034 -43.25 -21.49 44.19
C TYR A 1034 -43.35 -21.03 45.65
N LYS A 1035 -42.20 -20.92 46.32
CA LYS A 1035 -42.08 -20.38 47.68
C LYS A 1035 -40.99 -19.31 47.71
N PRO A 1036 -41.22 -18.17 48.39
CA PRO A 1036 -40.22 -17.09 48.50
C PRO A 1036 -38.89 -17.52 49.13
N CYS A 1037 -38.90 -18.59 49.95
CA CYS A 1037 -37.70 -19.15 50.57
C CYS A 1037 -37.62 -20.66 50.32
N PRO A 1038 -36.61 -21.17 49.59
CA PRO A 1038 -36.49 -22.60 49.25
C PRO A 1038 -35.83 -23.48 50.34
N LEU A 1039 -35.44 -22.90 51.49
CA LEU A 1039 -34.32 -23.38 52.31
C LEU A 1039 -34.33 -24.84 52.80
N TYR A 1040 -35.43 -25.61 52.79
CA TYR A 1040 -35.40 -26.98 53.34
C TYR A 1040 -36.32 -28.03 52.69
N LEU A 1041 -36.88 -27.78 51.49
CA LEU A 1041 -37.65 -28.81 50.77
C LEU A 1041 -37.09 -29.00 49.36
N ASP A 1042 -36.54 -30.19 49.10
CA ASP A 1042 -36.34 -30.70 47.74
C ASP A 1042 -37.71 -30.79 47.06
N SER A 1043 -38.08 -29.75 46.30
CA SER A 1043 -39.30 -29.72 45.47
C SER A 1043 -39.34 -30.86 44.43
N CYS A 1044 -38.22 -31.59 44.27
CA CYS A 1044 -38.07 -32.75 43.42
C CYS A 1044 -38.57 -34.07 44.06
N ASN A 1045 -38.70 -34.14 45.39
CA ASN A 1045 -39.24 -35.31 46.11
C ASN A 1045 -40.58 -34.97 46.77
N THR A 1046 -41.66 -35.10 46.00
CA THR A 1046 -43.05 -34.86 46.42
C THR A 1046 -43.61 -35.99 47.31
N THR A 1047 -42.87 -36.43 48.33
CA THR A 1047 -43.35 -37.43 49.32
C THR A 1047 -43.13 -37.05 50.78
N GLY A 1048 -42.57 -35.87 51.08
CA GLY A 1048 -42.43 -35.36 52.44
C GLY A 1048 -43.54 -34.39 52.85
N SER A 1049 -44.74 -34.90 53.14
CA SER A 1049 -45.64 -34.21 54.08
C SER A 1049 -45.05 -34.38 55.47
N LEU A 1050 -44.64 -33.31 56.16
CA LEU A 1050 -44.89 -33.09 57.60
C LEU A 1050 -44.25 -31.78 58.14
N TYR A 1051 -45.08 -31.02 58.88
CA TYR A 1051 -44.79 -29.97 59.85
C TYR A 1051 -44.07 -28.68 59.42
N TRP A 1052 -44.88 -27.64 59.23
CA TRP A 1052 -44.50 -26.22 59.21
C TRP A 1052 -44.57 -25.66 60.64
N ASN A 1053 -43.43 -25.40 61.29
CA ASN A 1053 -43.39 -24.52 62.46
C ASN A 1053 -42.94 -23.12 62.02
N SER A 1054 -43.89 -22.20 62.06
CA SER A 1054 -43.78 -20.77 61.79
C SER A 1054 -43.00 -20.08 62.92
N SER A 1055 -41.67 -20.09 62.90
CA SER A 1055 -40.85 -19.13 63.68
C SER A 1055 -39.32 -19.24 63.45
N HIS A 1056 -38.84 -19.44 62.22
CA HIS A 1056 -37.43 -19.17 61.95
C HIS A 1056 -37.32 -18.07 60.89
N SER A 1057 -36.97 -16.87 61.36
CA SER A 1057 -36.47 -15.79 60.51
C SER A 1057 -35.33 -16.34 59.66
N CYS A 1058 -35.43 -16.17 58.34
CA CYS A 1058 -34.32 -16.48 57.44
C CYS A 1058 -33.17 -15.55 57.80
N ASN A 1059 -32.19 -16.02 58.56
CA ASN A 1059 -30.93 -15.31 58.68
C ASN A 1059 -30.21 -15.54 57.35
N GLU A 1060 -30.28 -14.56 56.46
CA GLU A 1060 -29.68 -14.60 55.13
C GLU A 1060 -28.16 -14.75 55.24
N THR A 1061 -27.62 -15.92 54.89
CA THR A 1061 -26.21 -16.02 54.53
C THR A 1061 -26.01 -15.57 53.08
N GLU A 1062 -24.83 -15.09 52.71
CA GLU A 1062 -24.48 -14.73 51.32
C GLU A 1062 -24.82 -15.85 50.31
N SER A 1063 -24.60 -17.11 50.67
CA SER A 1063 -24.95 -18.28 49.85
C SER A 1063 -26.46 -18.51 49.66
N ASP A 1064 -27.29 -17.94 50.54
CA ASP A 1064 -28.75 -18.01 50.45
C ASP A 1064 -29.33 -16.95 49.51
N LYS A 1065 -28.57 -15.87 49.21
CA LYS A 1065 -29.01 -14.82 48.28
C LYS A 1065 -29.03 -15.30 46.82
N ILE A 1066 -28.12 -16.21 46.45
CA ILE A 1066 -27.91 -16.69 45.08
C ILE A 1066 -28.84 -17.87 44.71
N LYS A 1067 -29.15 -18.75 45.68
CA LYS A 1067 -29.95 -19.98 45.47
C LYS A 1067 -31.46 -19.70 45.44
N LYS A 1068 -31.95 -19.18 44.31
CA LYS A 1068 -33.37 -18.89 44.08
C LYS A 1068 -33.92 -19.63 42.85
N TYR A 1069 -35.24 -19.88 42.83
CA TYR A 1069 -35.92 -20.53 41.70
C TYR A 1069 -35.86 -19.67 40.42
N GLU A 1070 -35.89 -18.35 40.60
CA GLU A 1070 -35.75 -17.36 39.54
C GLU A 1070 -34.37 -17.42 38.90
N ASN A 1071 -33.31 -17.53 39.72
CA ASN A 1071 -31.95 -17.66 39.23
C ASN A 1071 -31.79 -18.91 38.35
N THR A 1072 -32.24 -20.07 38.85
CA THR A 1072 -32.19 -21.33 38.10
C THR A 1072 -32.95 -21.24 36.78
N THR A 1073 -34.14 -20.63 36.79
CA THR A 1073 -34.97 -20.45 35.58
C THR A 1073 -34.30 -19.52 34.57
N LEU A 1074 -33.77 -18.38 35.03
CA LEU A 1074 -33.08 -17.42 34.16
C LEU A 1074 -31.78 -17.98 33.59
N PHE A 1075 -31.00 -18.71 34.38
CA PHE A 1075 -29.74 -19.35 33.94
C PHE A 1075 -29.96 -20.32 32.78
N PHE A 1076 -30.99 -21.17 32.84
CA PHE A 1076 -31.27 -22.10 31.73
C PHE A 1076 -31.79 -21.36 30.50
N ILE A 1077 -32.73 -20.42 30.65
CA ILE A 1077 -33.28 -19.65 29.53
C ILE A 1077 -32.17 -18.85 28.83
N SER A 1078 -31.30 -18.16 29.58
CA SER A 1078 -30.18 -17.38 29.03
C SER A 1078 -29.14 -18.29 28.37
N SER A 1079 -28.79 -19.44 28.97
CA SER A 1079 -27.85 -20.41 28.39
C SER A 1079 -28.29 -20.90 27.01
N PHE A 1080 -29.58 -21.23 26.85
CA PHE A 1080 -30.10 -21.62 25.53
C PHE A 1080 -30.27 -20.44 24.57
N GLN A 1081 -30.51 -19.22 25.08
CA GLN A 1081 -30.52 -18.01 24.26
C GLN A 1081 -29.15 -17.76 23.63
N TYR A 1082 -28.04 -17.89 24.38
CA TYR A 1082 -26.69 -17.75 23.83
C TYR A 1082 -26.44 -18.73 22.67
N LEU A 1083 -26.82 -20.01 22.86
CA LEU A 1083 -26.69 -21.04 21.81
C LEU A 1083 -27.55 -20.74 20.58
N THR A 1084 -28.80 -20.33 20.80
CA THR A 1084 -29.74 -19.96 19.73
C THR A 1084 -29.21 -18.80 18.91
N VAL A 1085 -28.78 -17.72 19.57
CA VAL A 1085 -28.25 -16.52 18.93
C VAL A 1085 -27.00 -16.83 18.11
N ALA A 1086 -26.10 -17.69 18.62
CA ALA A 1086 -24.92 -18.11 17.88
C ALA A 1086 -25.28 -18.80 16.55
N VAL A 1087 -26.32 -19.64 16.54
CA VAL A 1087 -26.81 -20.29 15.32
C VAL A 1087 -27.47 -19.29 14.38
N VAL A 1088 -28.31 -18.40 14.90
CA VAL A 1088 -29.07 -17.40 14.13
C VAL A 1088 -28.15 -16.42 13.39
N PHE A 1089 -27.07 -15.94 14.04
CA PHE A 1089 -26.10 -15.03 13.42
C PHE A 1089 -25.03 -15.73 12.56
N SER A 1090 -24.95 -17.07 12.60
CA SER A 1090 -24.03 -17.86 11.78
C SER A 1090 -24.52 -18.13 10.36
N LYS A 1091 -25.29 -17.20 9.77
CA LYS A 1091 -25.75 -17.30 8.38
C LYS A 1091 -24.56 -17.39 7.41
N GLY A 1092 -24.64 -18.32 6.46
CA GLY A 1092 -23.59 -18.61 5.49
C GLY A 1092 -23.68 -17.75 4.21
N LYS A 1093 -24.56 -18.18 3.29
CA LYS A 1093 -24.75 -17.55 1.98
C LYS A 1093 -25.17 -16.08 2.14
N PRO A 1094 -24.70 -15.14 1.30
CA PRO A 1094 -23.93 -15.33 0.06
C PRO A 1094 -22.39 -15.26 0.20
N PHE A 1095 -21.85 -14.88 1.35
CA PHE A 1095 -20.41 -14.57 1.51
C PHE A 1095 -19.58 -15.68 2.16
N ARG A 1096 -20.21 -16.48 3.01
CA ARG A 1096 -19.57 -17.57 3.75
C ARG A 1096 -20.20 -18.89 3.36
N GLN A 1097 -19.50 -19.97 3.64
CA GLN A 1097 -20.11 -21.29 3.55
C GLN A 1097 -21.19 -21.46 4.62
N PRO A 1098 -22.21 -22.29 4.37
CA PRO A 1098 -23.21 -22.64 5.37
C PRO A 1098 -22.58 -23.15 6.67
N CYS A 1099 -23.19 -22.81 7.81
CA CYS A 1099 -22.70 -23.17 9.14
C CYS A 1099 -22.44 -24.68 9.30
N TYR A 1100 -23.22 -25.54 8.64
CA TYR A 1100 -23.05 -27.00 8.70
C TYR A 1100 -21.72 -27.51 8.10
N LYS A 1101 -21.04 -26.72 7.25
CA LYS A 1101 -19.71 -27.09 6.72
C LYS A 1101 -18.58 -26.80 7.70
N ASN A 1102 -18.83 -25.97 8.71
CA ASN A 1102 -17.88 -25.74 9.78
C ASN A 1102 -18.09 -26.81 10.87
N TYR A 1103 -17.42 -27.94 10.69
CA TYR A 1103 -17.53 -29.08 11.59
C TYR A 1103 -17.22 -28.71 13.04
N PHE A 1104 -16.21 -27.87 13.28
CA PHE A 1104 -15.85 -27.45 14.64
C PHE A 1104 -16.97 -26.66 15.33
N PHE A 1105 -17.61 -25.73 14.62
CA PHE A 1105 -18.74 -24.97 15.16
C PHE A 1105 -19.95 -25.86 15.44
N VAL A 1106 -20.33 -26.72 14.49
CA VAL A 1106 -21.50 -27.62 14.64
C VAL A 1106 -21.31 -28.58 15.79
N VAL A 1107 -20.15 -29.24 15.88
CA VAL A 1107 -19.83 -30.18 16.96
C VAL A 1107 -19.87 -29.47 18.31
N SER A 1108 -19.31 -28.27 18.40
CA SER A 1108 -19.32 -27.48 19.64
C SER A 1108 -20.74 -27.10 20.07
N VAL A 1109 -21.56 -26.60 19.14
CA VAL A 1109 -22.96 -26.25 19.42
C VAL A 1109 -23.77 -27.47 19.86
N ILE A 1110 -23.63 -28.62 19.17
CA ILE A 1110 -24.35 -29.85 19.54
C ILE A 1110 -23.93 -30.33 20.92
N ILE A 1111 -22.62 -30.39 21.22
CA ILE A 1111 -22.12 -30.81 22.52
C ILE A 1111 -22.65 -29.89 23.62
N LEU A 1112 -22.58 -28.57 23.43
CA LEU A 1112 -23.08 -27.60 24.42
C LEU A 1112 -24.60 -27.70 24.61
N TYR A 1113 -25.37 -27.84 23.52
CA TYR A 1113 -26.82 -27.98 23.60
C TYR A 1113 -27.22 -29.27 24.33
N LEU A 1114 -26.58 -30.39 24.00
CA LEU A 1114 -26.81 -31.68 24.69
C LEU A 1114 -26.41 -31.60 26.17
N PHE A 1115 -25.30 -30.94 26.48
CA PHE A 1115 -24.82 -30.80 27.85
C PHE A 1115 -25.77 -29.95 28.71
N VAL A 1116 -26.20 -28.78 28.21
CA VAL A 1116 -27.16 -27.91 28.93
C VAL A 1116 -28.52 -28.58 29.05
N LEU A 1117 -28.99 -29.27 28.00
CA LEU A 1117 -30.23 -30.05 28.03
C LEU A 1117 -30.15 -31.20 29.05
N PHE A 1118 -29.02 -31.88 29.13
CA PHE A 1118 -28.79 -32.97 30.07
C PHE A 1118 -28.85 -32.48 31.53
N ILE A 1119 -28.15 -31.38 31.85
CA ILE A 1119 -28.19 -30.77 33.19
C ILE A 1119 -29.61 -30.30 33.56
N MET A 1120 -30.33 -29.73 32.59
CA MET A 1120 -31.70 -29.25 32.83
C MET A 1120 -32.67 -30.41 33.13
N LEU A 1121 -32.62 -31.51 32.37
CA LEU A 1121 -33.55 -32.64 32.54
C LEU A 1121 -33.16 -33.57 33.69
N HIS A 1122 -31.87 -33.82 33.89
CA HIS A 1122 -31.35 -34.71 34.93
C HIS A 1122 -30.49 -33.93 35.92
N PRO A 1123 -31.05 -33.56 37.10
CA PRO A 1123 -30.32 -32.82 38.12
C PRO A 1123 -29.28 -33.76 38.74
N ILE A 1124 -28.00 -33.42 38.59
CA ILE A 1124 -26.90 -34.14 39.25
C ILE A 1124 -26.49 -33.30 40.46
N ALA A 1125 -26.63 -33.87 41.66
CA ALA A 1125 -26.35 -33.15 42.91
C ALA A 1125 -24.97 -32.49 42.96
N PHE A 1126 -23.95 -33.06 42.32
CA PHE A 1126 -22.63 -32.44 42.20
C PHE A 1126 -22.66 -31.18 41.31
N VAL A 1127 -23.31 -31.25 40.15
CA VAL A 1127 -23.40 -30.14 39.20
C VAL A 1127 -24.28 -29.02 39.76
N ASP A 1128 -25.41 -29.35 40.37
CA ASP A 1128 -26.30 -28.37 40.98
C ASP A 1128 -25.63 -27.65 42.15
N LYS A 1129 -24.78 -28.35 42.92
CA LYS A 1129 -23.98 -27.74 43.99
C LYS A 1129 -22.91 -26.80 43.44
N VAL A 1130 -22.24 -27.16 42.34
CA VAL A 1130 -21.19 -26.33 41.72
C VAL A 1130 -21.78 -25.10 41.02
N LEU A 1131 -22.89 -25.27 40.30
CA LEU A 1131 -23.58 -24.19 39.60
C LEU A 1131 -24.62 -23.46 40.48
N GLU A 1132 -24.70 -23.80 41.76
CA GLU A 1132 -25.62 -23.21 42.75
C GLU A 1132 -27.10 -23.21 42.30
N LEU A 1133 -27.50 -24.26 41.59
CA LEU A 1133 -28.84 -24.43 41.05
C LEU A 1133 -29.79 -25.03 42.11
N VAL A 1134 -31.05 -24.59 42.07
CA VAL A 1134 -32.12 -25.09 42.94
C VAL A 1134 -32.93 -26.16 42.20
N CYS A 1135 -33.26 -27.25 42.88
CA CYS A 1135 -34.05 -28.32 42.27
C CYS A 1135 -35.49 -27.85 41.97
N VAL A 1136 -35.85 -27.78 40.69
CA VAL A 1136 -37.21 -27.45 40.23
C VAL A 1136 -38.00 -28.71 39.84
N PRO A 1137 -39.34 -28.73 39.99
CA PRO A 1137 -40.18 -29.86 39.60
C PRO A 1137 -40.03 -30.23 38.11
N TYR A 1138 -40.23 -31.50 37.78
CA TYR A 1138 -40.09 -32.00 36.41
C TYR A 1138 -41.04 -31.31 35.41
N GLU A 1139 -42.28 -31.00 35.82
CA GLU A 1139 -43.25 -30.27 35.00
C GLU A 1139 -42.73 -28.87 34.60
N TRP A 1140 -42.06 -28.18 35.51
CA TRP A 1140 -41.46 -26.86 35.22
C TRP A 1140 -40.30 -26.98 34.23
N ARG A 1141 -39.47 -28.02 34.34
CA ARG A 1141 -38.36 -28.27 33.40
C ARG A 1141 -38.84 -28.47 31.97
N ILE A 1142 -39.93 -29.22 31.78
CA ILE A 1142 -40.55 -29.38 30.47
C ILE A 1142 -41.14 -28.06 29.97
N THR A 1143 -41.75 -27.27 30.86
CA THR A 1143 -42.27 -25.93 30.51
C THR A 1143 -41.15 -24.99 30.08
N MET A 1144 -40.01 -24.98 30.80
CA MET A 1144 -38.81 -24.22 30.42
C MET A 1144 -38.27 -24.66 29.05
N LEU A 1145 -38.23 -25.97 28.77
CA LEU A 1145 -37.83 -26.48 27.46
C LEU A 1145 -38.74 -25.97 26.34
N LEU A 1146 -40.06 -25.95 26.56
CA LEU A 1146 -41.02 -25.42 25.59
C LEU A 1146 -40.82 -23.92 25.34
N ILE A 1147 -40.58 -23.13 26.40
CA ILE A 1147 -40.26 -21.71 26.30
C ILE A 1147 -38.99 -21.50 25.46
N VAL A 1148 -37.96 -22.30 25.72
CA VAL A 1148 -36.68 -22.25 24.98
C VAL A 1148 -36.86 -22.61 23.51
N LEU A 1149 -37.60 -23.68 23.19
CA LEU A 1149 -37.85 -24.10 21.81
C LEU A 1149 -38.68 -23.06 21.05
N LEU A 1150 -39.68 -22.47 21.71
CA LEU A 1150 -40.49 -21.39 21.12
C LEU A 1150 -39.63 -20.14 20.86
N ASN A 1151 -38.78 -19.76 21.80
CA ASN A 1151 -37.83 -18.66 21.61
C ASN A 1151 -36.89 -18.92 20.43
N ALA A 1152 -36.32 -20.12 20.33
CA ALA A 1152 -35.46 -20.49 19.21
C ALA A 1152 -36.19 -20.41 17.87
N PHE A 1153 -37.43 -20.92 17.81
CA PHE A 1153 -38.27 -20.84 16.61
C PHE A 1153 -38.57 -19.39 16.20
N VAL A 1154 -39.00 -18.55 17.15
CA VAL A 1154 -39.31 -17.13 16.89
C VAL A 1154 -38.06 -16.37 16.44
N SER A 1155 -36.93 -16.58 17.12
CA SER A 1155 -35.66 -15.93 16.80
C SER A 1155 -35.18 -16.29 15.38
N VAL A 1156 -35.26 -17.57 14.99
CA VAL A 1156 -34.90 -18.03 13.64
C VAL A 1156 -35.87 -17.48 12.59
N MET A 1157 -37.17 -17.45 12.86
CA MET A 1157 -38.18 -16.93 11.94
C MET A 1157 -38.03 -15.44 11.68
N VAL A 1158 -37.79 -14.64 12.72
CA VAL A 1158 -37.59 -13.18 12.57
C VAL A 1158 -36.33 -12.88 11.77
N GLU A 1159 -35.20 -13.54 12.08
CA GLU A 1159 -33.96 -13.33 11.33
C GLU A 1159 -34.03 -13.86 9.90
N SER A 1160 -34.62 -15.03 9.67
CA SER A 1160 -34.58 -15.70 8.35
C SER A 1160 -35.68 -15.26 7.40
N PHE A 1161 -36.84 -14.85 7.91
CA PHE A 1161 -38.00 -14.53 7.07
C PHE A 1161 -38.27 -13.03 7.03
N PHE A 1162 -38.42 -12.39 8.19
CA PHE A 1162 -38.77 -10.97 8.26
C PHE A 1162 -37.62 -10.07 7.84
N LEU A 1163 -36.42 -10.33 8.35
CA LEU A 1163 -35.25 -9.54 7.99
C LEU A 1163 -34.86 -9.78 6.53
N ASP A 1164 -34.76 -11.02 6.05
CA ASP A 1164 -34.41 -11.25 4.64
C ASP A 1164 -35.46 -10.63 3.69
N MET A 1165 -36.76 -10.65 4.02
CA MET A 1165 -37.82 -10.05 3.18
C MET A 1165 -37.87 -8.51 3.24
N VAL A 1166 -37.73 -7.91 4.42
CA VAL A 1166 -37.77 -6.46 4.61
C VAL A 1166 -36.47 -5.80 4.16
N LEU A 1167 -35.32 -6.42 4.44
CA LEU A 1167 -34.01 -5.94 4.01
C LEU A 1167 -33.87 -5.96 2.49
N TRP A 1168 -34.35 -7.03 1.84
CA TRP A 1168 -34.34 -7.15 0.38
C TRP A 1168 -35.18 -6.06 -0.30
N LYS A 1169 -36.33 -5.69 0.26
CA LYS A 1169 -37.19 -4.66 -0.34
C LYS A 1169 -36.74 -3.23 -0.05
N VAL A 1170 -36.19 -2.95 1.13
CA VAL A 1170 -35.92 -1.57 1.58
C VAL A 1170 -34.49 -1.11 1.27
N VAL A 1171 -33.49 -1.99 1.38
CA VAL A 1171 -32.08 -1.63 1.16
C VAL A 1171 -31.70 -1.70 -0.32
N PHE A 1172 -32.13 -2.74 -1.05
CA PHE A 1172 -31.73 -2.94 -2.44
C PHE A 1172 -32.51 -2.12 -3.47
N ASN A 1173 -33.76 -1.74 -3.20
CA ASN A 1173 -34.43 -0.72 -4.03
C ASN A 1173 -33.74 0.65 -3.95
N ARG A 1174 -33.00 0.91 -2.86
CA ARG A 1174 -32.33 2.19 -2.64
C ARG A 1174 -30.94 2.25 -3.27
N ASP A 1175 -30.22 1.13 -3.35
CA ASP A 1175 -28.95 1.05 -4.12
C ASP A 1175 -29.18 1.07 -5.63
N ARG A 1176 -30.26 0.45 -6.12
CA ARG A 1176 -30.72 0.65 -7.52
C ARG A 1176 -31.11 2.10 -7.79
N GLN A 1177 -31.67 2.79 -6.80
CA GLN A 1177 -31.93 4.24 -6.87
C GLN A 1177 -30.68 5.08 -6.60
N GLY A 1178 -29.56 4.54 -6.09
CA GLY A 1178 -28.30 5.26 -5.92
C GLY A 1178 -27.57 5.42 -7.26
N GLU A 1179 -27.56 4.35 -8.06
CA GLU A 1179 -27.16 4.41 -9.48
C GLU A 1179 -28.13 5.29 -10.31
N CYS A 1180 -29.42 5.37 -9.93
CA CYS A 1180 -30.40 6.25 -10.58
C CYS A 1180 -30.53 7.68 -9.98
N ARG A 1181 -29.95 8.00 -8.82
CA ARG A 1181 -30.04 9.35 -8.21
C ARG A 1181 -28.93 10.27 -8.66
N PHE A 1182 -27.83 9.73 -9.18
CA PHE A 1182 -26.88 10.52 -9.96
C PHE A 1182 -27.34 10.74 -11.42
N SER A 1183 -28.47 10.17 -11.84
CA SER A 1183 -29.06 10.41 -13.18
C SER A 1183 -30.23 11.40 -13.19
N THR A 1184 -30.61 12.02 -12.07
CA THR A 1184 -31.74 12.98 -12.06
C THR A 1184 -31.51 14.16 -11.12
N THR A 1185 -30.61 15.06 -11.47
CA THR A 1185 -30.78 16.48 -11.14
C THR A 1185 -31.01 17.22 -12.46
N PRO A 1186 -32.17 17.86 -12.67
CA PRO A 1186 -32.30 18.77 -13.80
C PRO A 1186 -31.25 19.89 -13.62
N PRO A 1187 -30.66 20.42 -14.69
CA PRO A 1187 -29.73 21.53 -14.57
C PRO A 1187 -30.47 22.69 -13.88
N PRO A 1188 -29.82 23.42 -12.95
CA PRO A 1188 -30.34 24.72 -12.56
C PRO A 1188 -30.41 25.57 -13.84
N GLN A 1189 -31.63 25.81 -14.31
CA GLN A 1189 -31.92 26.92 -15.20
C GLN A 1189 -31.50 28.19 -14.45
N VAL A 1190 -30.33 28.73 -14.77
CA VAL A 1190 -30.09 30.14 -15.08
C VAL A 1190 -28.69 30.19 -15.70
N TRP A 1191 -28.63 30.31 -17.03
CA TRP A 1191 -27.48 30.88 -17.72
C TRP A 1191 -27.81 32.36 -17.94
N GLY A 1192 -26.97 33.22 -17.40
CA GLY A 1192 -26.87 34.64 -17.66
C GLY A 1192 -25.40 35.02 -17.59
#